data_AF-A0A179GI02-F1
#
_entry.id   AF-A0A179GI02-F1
#
_cell.length_a   1.000
_cell.length_b   1.000
_cell.length_c   1.000
_cell.angle_alpha   90.00
_cell.angle_beta   90.00
_cell.angle_gamma   90.00
#
_symmetry.space_group_name_H-M   'P 1'
#
loop_
_entity.id
_entity.type
_entity.pdbx_description
1 polymer ?
#
loop_
_entity_poly.entity_id
_entity_poly.type
_entity_poly.pdbx_seq_one_letter_code
_entity_poly.pdbx_strand_id
1 'polypeptide(L)'
;MLHVTDFKHYLYVPAPPMFKAQDAAAYKAYLETQIAQHQPVIHSVTMCPRESIYGFQGNKQSYFLKVTVTDPKFIPKVRFTIEKGMADWKGMWGARENGIMTYDNIQYVLRFMVDCHVSVLCMSWVEAPATKYKLIPEQSKQSNCQIEAEICYLDLVAHKPDGEWAKMAPLRIMSFDIECAGRKGIFPEANHDPVIQIANVVTRYGEKKPFIRNVFCLDTTSSIVATHILEFEKEEKMLKSWQEFMLSVDPDIIIGYNIANFDFPYLLDRAKHLKVNGFEYWSRIPSEPSRVRETNFSSKQIGNRDTKETNTNGRLQLDLLQLIQRDHHLRSYTLNSVCAHFLGEQKEDVHHTMITELFNGTPESRRRLALYCLKDAYLPQRLMDKLSCLENYTEMARVTGVPFNFLLSRGQQIKFISQLFRKALEQKLVIPNLKSQQSDEQYEGATVIEPTRGYYDVPIATLDFASLYPSIIQAHNLCYTTLLDKKMIEQFKLVKDEDYIVTPNGDMFVTTKQRKGLLAQILEELLTARKQAKRELAKETDPFRKAVLNGRQLALKISANSVYGLTGATTGKLPCLQIASSTTSFGRQMIEKTKEEVEKKYNIANGYSHDAQVIYGDTDSVMVKFGTKDLAEAMKLGEEAANYVSSKFVKPIKLEFEKVYFPYLLINKKRYAGLYWTKTEKYDKMDTKGIETVRRDNCLLVQTVIEKVLRMILIDRDVQGAQE
;
A
#
# COMPACT_ATOMS: atom_id res chain seq x y z
N MET A 1 6.76 -18.08 -19.74
CA MET A 1 6.75 -16.65 -20.06
C MET A 1 5.78 -16.38 -21.21
N LEU A 2 4.91 -15.39 -21.09
CA LEU A 2 4.00 -14.98 -22.16
C LEU A 2 4.39 -13.56 -22.60
N HIS A 3 4.83 -13.42 -23.85
CA HIS A 3 5.11 -12.13 -24.48
C HIS A 3 3.81 -11.53 -24.99
N VAL A 4 3.42 -10.39 -24.44
CA VAL A 4 2.23 -9.66 -24.92
C VAL A 4 2.68 -8.53 -25.85
N THR A 5 2.33 -8.66 -27.14
CA THR A 5 2.83 -7.79 -28.21
C THR A 5 1.81 -6.71 -28.63
N ASP A 6 2.25 -5.80 -29.50
CA ASP A 6 1.45 -4.78 -30.20
C ASP A 6 0.81 -3.68 -29.35
N PHE A 7 1.02 -3.71 -28.03
CA PHE A 7 0.64 -2.61 -27.17
C PHE A 7 1.62 -1.44 -27.30
N LYS A 8 1.11 -0.24 -27.59
CA LYS A 8 1.92 0.96 -27.80
C LYS A 8 1.55 2.03 -26.78
N HIS A 9 2.57 2.64 -26.16
CA HIS A 9 2.35 3.70 -25.18
C HIS A 9 1.91 4.99 -25.85
N TYR A 10 1.18 5.83 -25.11
CA TYR A 10 0.66 7.09 -25.63
C TYR A 10 0.45 8.14 -24.54
N LEU A 11 0.27 9.38 -24.99
CA LEU A 11 -0.13 10.53 -24.18
C LEU A 11 -1.23 11.33 -24.88
N TYR A 12 -1.93 12.15 -24.11
CA TYR A 12 -2.96 13.05 -24.62
C TYR A 12 -2.54 14.52 -24.52
N VAL A 13 -2.94 15.30 -25.53
CA VAL A 13 -2.72 16.75 -25.61
C VAL A 13 -4.03 17.41 -26.07
N PRO A 14 -4.45 18.54 -25.50
CA PRO A 14 -5.63 19.27 -26.01
C PRO A 14 -5.44 19.65 -27.48
N ALA A 15 -6.44 19.36 -28.32
CA ALA A 15 -6.38 19.75 -29.72
C ALA A 15 -6.60 21.28 -29.85
N PRO A 16 -5.84 21.98 -30.72
CA PRO A 16 -6.08 23.38 -31.03
C PRO A 16 -7.46 23.59 -31.65
N PRO A 17 -8.10 24.76 -31.44
CA PRO A 17 -9.41 25.04 -32.01
C PRO A 17 -9.49 24.89 -33.54
N MET A 18 -8.39 25.16 -34.25
CA MET A 18 -8.32 25.09 -35.72
C MET A 18 -7.85 23.73 -36.26
N PHE A 19 -7.48 22.78 -35.40
CA PHE A 19 -6.90 21.52 -35.83
C PHE A 19 -7.98 20.55 -36.32
N LYS A 20 -7.81 20.01 -37.54
CA LYS A 20 -8.73 19.02 -38.13
C LYS A 20 -8.12 17.63 -38.13
N ALA A 21 -8.95 16.60 -38.22
CA ALA A 21 -8.48 15.21 -38.28
C ALA A 21 -7.50 14.94 -39.44
N GLN A 22 -7.65 15.66 -40.56
CA GLN A 22 -6.77 15.57 -41.74
C GLN A 22 -5.35 16.09 -41.47
N ASP A 23 -5.20 17.01 -40.52
CA ASP A 23 -3.90 17.60 -40.15
C ASP A 23 -3.03 16.63 -39.33
N ALA A 24 -3.60 15.53 -38.82
CA ALA A 24 -2.89 14.60 -37.95
C ALA A 24 -1.64 13.97 -38.59
N ALA A 25 -1.68 13.67 -39.89
CA ALA A 25 -0.53 13.13 -40.61
C ALA A 25 0.60 14.17 -40.75
N ALA A 26 0.25 15.42 -41.06
CA ALA A 26 1.22 16.51 -41.16
C ALA A 26 1.81 16.87 -39.78
N TYR A 27 0.99 16.88 -38.73
CA TYR A 27 1.44 17.08 -37.36
C TYR A 27 2.39 15.98 -36.88
N LYS A 28 2.10 14.71 -37.21
CA LYS A 28 3.01 13.59 -36.94
C LYS A 28 4.39 13.85 -37.56
N ALA A 29 4.44 14.20 -38.85
CA ALA A 29 5.70 14.46 -39.53
C ALA A 29 6.47 15.62 -38.90
N TYR A 30 5.77 16.69 -38.51
CA TYR A 30 6.37 17.83 -37.81
C TYR A 30 6.89 17.45 -36.41
N LEU A 31 6.12 16.68 -35.63
CA LEU A 31 6.55 16.26 -34.30
C LEU A 31 7.80 15.38 -34.38
N GLU A 32 7.89 14.52 -35.39
CA GLU A 32 9.07 13.70 -35.67
C GLU A 32 10.32 14.55 -35.94
N THR A 33 10.20 15.60 -36.77
CA THR A 33 11.34 16.51 -37.05
C THR A 33 11.79 17.29 -35.82
N GLN A 34 10.86 17.69 -34.94
CA GLN A 34 11.21 18.40 -33.69
C GLN A 34 11.90 17.52 -32.66
N ILE A 35 11.58 16.22 -32.63
CA ILE A 35 12.24 15.27 -31.71
C ILE A 35 13.66 14.95 -32.18
N ALA A 36 13.91 15.04 -33.49
CA ALA A 36 15.21 14.90 -34.15
C ALA A 36 15.98 13.65 -33.68
N GLN A 37 15.42 12.46 -33.93
CA GLN A 37 16.12 11.19 -33.72
C GLN A 37 16.31 10.44 -35.05
N HIS A 38 17.37 9.61 -35.10
CA HIS A 38 17.67 8.78 -36.26
C HIS A 38 16.64 7.67 -36.51
N GLN A 39 15.83 7.34 -35.49
CA GLN A 39 14.79 6.30 -35.57
C GLN A 39 13.40 6.91 -35.42
N PRO A 40 12.36 6.36 -36.08
CA PRO A 40 10.99 6.82 -35.91
C PRO A 40 10.50 6.69 -34.46
N VAL A 41 10.10 7.81 -33.87
CA VAL A 41 9.62 7.92 -32.49
C VAL A 41 8.10 7.90 -32.41
N ILE A 42 7.41 8.59 -33.32
CA ILE A 42 5.95 8.72 -33.31
C ILE A 42 5.32 7.64 -34.19
N HIS A 43 4.51 6.77 -33.57
CA HIS A 43 3.78 5.75 -34.30
C HIS A 43 2.56 6.36 -35.02
N SER A 44 1.69 7.05 -34.29
CA SER A 44 0.48 7.66 -34.83
C SER A 44 0.02 8.86 -34.00
N VAL A 45 -0.68 9.79 -34.67
CA VAL A 45 -1.42 10.87 -34.01
C VAL A 45 -2.87 10.73 -34.45
N THR A 46 -3.79 10.68 -33.50
CA THR A 46 -5.24 10.58 -33.77
C THR A 46 -6.01 11.57 -32.93
N MET A 47 -7.06 12.16 -33.48
CA MET A 47 -7.93 13.07 -32.75
C MET A 47 -9.09 12.28 -32.12
N CYS A 48 -9.37 12.52 -30.84
CA CYS A 48 -10.44 11.82 -30.13
C CYS A 48 -11.15 12.74 -29.11
N PRO A 49 -12.46 12.55 -28.88
CA PRO A 49 -13.19 13.32 -27.89
C PRO A 49 -12.89 12.76 -26.49
N ARG A 50 -12.51 13.65 -25.56
CA ARG A 50 -12.20 13.36 -24.15
C ARG A 50 -12.61 14.54 -23.28
N GLU A 51 -12.71 14.31 -21.98
CA GLU A 51 -12.98 15.36 -21.00
C GLU A 51 -11.83 15.42 -19.97
N SER A 52 -11.43 16.60 -19.55
CA SER A 52 -10.46 16.74 -18.46
C SER A 52 -11.12 16.33 -17.14
N ILE A 53 -10.40 15.57 -16.31
CA ILE A 53 -10.87 15.25 -14.95
C ILE A 53 -10.95 16.48 -14.03
N TYR A 54 -10.19 17.54 -14.32
CA TYR A 54 -10.01 18.67 -13.42
C TYR A 54 -10.95 19.82 -13.79
N GLY A 55 -11.87 20.14 -12.88
CA GLY A 55 -12.92 21.15 -13.05
C GLY A 55 -14.14 20.63 -13.82
N PHE A 56 -15.33 21.11 -13.48
CA PHE A 56 -16.57 20.74 -14.17
C PHE A 56 -16.72 21.51 -15.48
N GLN A 57 -16.81 20.80 -16.61
CA GLN A 57 -16.90 21.39 -17.96
C GLN A 57 -18.30 21.25 -18.60
N GLY A 58 -19.35 21.11 -17.79
CA GLY A 58 -20.72 20.96 -18.32
C GLY A 58 -20.98 19.62 -19.01
N ASN A 59 -20.24 18.56 -18.65
CA ASN A 59 -20.30 17.23 -19.26
C ASN A 59 -20.03 17.22 -20.78
N LYS A 60 -19.32 18.22 -21.30
CA LYS A 60 -18.95 18.32 -22.73
C LYS A 60 -17.55 17.78 -22.94
N GLN A 61 -17.39 16.96 -23.99
CA GLN A 61 -16.09 16.48 -24.42
C GLN A 61 -15.43 17.51 -25.35
N SER A 62 -14.14 17.73 -25.12
CA SER A 62 -13.27 18.50 -26.01
C SER A 62 -12.44 17.53 -26.87
N TYR A 63 -11.91 18.02 -28.00
CA TYR A 63 -11.02 17.21 -28.82
C TYR A 63 -9.60 17.19 -28.24
N PHE A 64 -9.01 16.00 -28.20
CA PHE A 64 -7.64 15.75 -27.78
C PHE A 64 -6.89 14.99 -28.88
N LEU A 65 -5.60 15.28 -29.01
CA LEU A 65 -4.65 14.51 -29.81
C LEU A 65 -4.10 13.38 -28.96
N LYS A 66 -4.34 12.14 -29.38
CA LYS A 66 -3.68 10.93 -28.86
C LYS A 66 -2.41 10.70 -29.66
N VAL A 67 -1.27 10.96 -29.02
CA VAL A 67 0.06 10.75 -29.61
C VAL A 67 0.59 9.41 -29.12
N THR A 68 0.74 8.46 -30.03
CA THR A 68 1.24 7.11 -29.77
C THR A 68 2.70 7.02 -30.20
N VAL A 69 3.56 6.44 -29.36
CA VAL A 69 4.99 6.27 -29.66
C VAL A 69 5.33 4.84 -30.09
N THR A 70 6.45 4.67 -30.77
CA THR A 70 6.97 3.35 -31.18
C THR A 70 7.55 2.56 -30.00
N ASP A 71 8.22 3.25 -29.07
CA ASP A 71 8.83 2.67 -27.87
C ASP A 71 8.47 3.52 -26.63
N PRO A 72 8.02 2.92 -25.51
CA PRO A 72 7.67 3.65 -24.30
C PRO A 72 8.78 4.55 -23.74
N LYS A 73 10.06 4.26 -24.00
CA LYS A 73 11.19 5.10 -23.56
C LYS A 73 11.16 6.51 -24.11
N PHE A 74 10.44 6.73 -25.23
CA PHE A 74 10.34 8.06 -25.83
C PHE A 74 9.26 8.94 -25.22
N ILE A 75 8.29 8.41 -24.46
CA ILE A 75 7.21 9.19 -23.86
C ILE A 75 7.72 10.41 -23.06
N PRO A 76 8.73 10.29 -22.18
CA PRO A 76 9.25 11.44 -21.45
C PRO A 76 9.80 12.54 -22.38
N LYS A 77 10.50 12.16 -23.45
CA LYS A 77 11.06 13.10 -24.43
C LYS A 77 9.95 13.80 -25.22
N VAL A 78 9.01 13.03 -25.78
CA VAL A 78 7.86 13.58 -26.52
C VAL A 78 7.06 14.54 -25.65
N ARG A 79 6.76 14.14 -24.40
CA ARG A 79 6.04 14.97 -23.44
C ARG A 79 6.80 16.27 -23.16
N PHE A 80 8.10 16.19 -22.89
CA PHE A 80 8.93 17.35 -22.63
C PHE A 80 8.95 18.34 -23.81
N THR A 81 9.11 17.84 -25.05
CA THR A 81 9.08 18.67 -26.27
C THR A 81 7.75 19.42 -26.41
N ILE A 82 6.63 18.76 -26.12
CA ILE A 82 5.29 19.38 -26.17
C ILE A 82 5.12 20.40 -25.05
N GLU A 83 5.47 20.06 -23.80
CA GLU A 83 5.34 20.95 -22.64
C GLU A 83 6.21 22.21 -22.77
N LYS A 84 7.36 22.13 -23.45
CA LYS A 84 8.23 23.28 -23.76
C LYS A 84 7.74 24.16 -24.92
N GLY A 85 6.65 23.78 -25.59
CA GLY A 85 6.10 24.54 -26.72
C GLY A 85 6.86 24.35 -28.04
N MET A 86 7.86 23.46 -28.08
CA MET A 86 8.63 23.18 -29.30
C MET A 86 7.82 22.38 -30.34
N ALA A 87 6.66 21.84 -29.94
CA ALA A 87 5.75 21.10 -30.80
C ALA A 87 4.54 21.94 -31.28
N ASP A 88 4.63 23.27 -31.27
CA ASP A 88 3.56 24.15 -31.73
C ASP A 88 3.52 24.29 -33.26
N TRP A 89 2.90 23.30 -33.90
CA TRP A 89 2.76 23.26 -35.36
C TRP A 89 1.92 24.44 -35.86
N LYS A 90 2.50 25.24 -36.77
CA LYS A 90 1.90 26.46 -37.35
C LYS A 90 1.45 27.51 -36.30
N GLY A 91 1.97 27.47 -35.08
CA GLY A 91 1.59 28.42 -34.02
C GLY A 91 0.13 28.27 -33.55
N MET A 92 -0.47 27.09 -33.74
CA MET A 92 -1.90 26.86 -33.48
C MET A 92 -2.29 26.90 -32.01
N TRP A 93 -1.36 26.62 -31.08
CA TRP A 93 -1.64 26.71 -29.64
C TRP A 93 -1.49 28.14 -29.10
N GLY A 94 -0.92 29.05 -29.89
CA GLY A 94 -0.56 30.42 -29.52
C GLY A 94 0.61 30.47 -28.55
N ALA A 95 1.27 31.64 -28.44
CA ALA A 95 2.31 31.88 -27.45
C ALA A 95 1.70 31.79 -26.03
N ARG A 96 1.74 30.61 -25.42
CA ARG A 96 1.33 30.39 -24.03
C ARG A 96 2.55 30.52 -23.14
N GLU A 97 2.55 31.49 -22.23
CA GLU A 97 3.61 31.70 -21.23
C GLU A 97 3.92 30.43 -20.40
N ASN A 98 2.93 29.55 -20.23
CA ASN A 98 3.02 28.34 -19.41
C ASN A 98 3.21 27.02 -20.19
N GLY A 99 3.44 27.06 -21.50
CA GLY A 99 3.59 25.87 -22.34
C GLY A 99 2.28 25.10 -22.59
N ILE A 100 2.38 23.91 -23.19
CA ILE A 100 1.22 23.06 -23.53
C ILE A 100 1.05 21.97 -22.45
N MET A 101 -0.09 21.96 -21.77
CA MET A 101 -0.40 20.94 -20.77
C MET A 101 -0.63 19.57 -21.42
N THR A 102 0.07 18.56 -20.90
CA THR A 102 -0.09 17.17 -21.34
C THR A 102 -0.86 16.36 -20.30
N TYR A 103 -1.41 15.23 -20.74
CA TYR A 103 -2.30 14.39 -19.93
C TYR A 103 -1.83 12.93 -19.91
N ASP A 104 -2.37 12.16 -18.97
CA ASP A 104 -2.14 10.73 -18.73
C ASP A 104 -0.67 10.35 -18.54
N ASN A 105 0.00 10.94 -17.55
CA ASN A 105 1.37 10.57 -17.19
C ASN A 105 1.42 9.32 -16.27
N ILE A 106 1.43 8.15 -16.90
CA ILE A 106 1.46 6.83 -16.23
C ILE A 106 2.58 5.94 -16.81
N GLN A 107 3.14 5.05 -15.98
CA GLN A 107 4.15 4.08 -16.41
C GLN A 107 3.57 3.09 -17.42
N TYR A 108 4.39 2.62 -18.37
CA TYR A 108 3.98 1.73 -19.45
C TYR A 108 3.24 0.48 -18.96
N VAL A 109 3.81 -0.23 -17.97
CA VAL A 109 3.19 -1.45 -17.41
C VAL A 109 1.82 -1.17 -16.81
N LEU A 110 1.69 -0.07 -16.07
CA LEU A 110 0.39 0.33 -15.52
C LEU A 110 -0.59 0.79 -16.60
N ARG A 111 -0.11 1.49 -17.66
CA ARG A 111 -0.93 1.85 -18.82
C ARG A 111 -1.52 0.60 -19.47
N PHE A 112 -0.66 -0.39 -19.75
CA PHE A 112 -1.03 -1.67 -20.33
C PHE A 112 -2.12 -2.36 -19.50
N MET A 113 -1.92 -2.46 -18.17
CA MET A 113 -2.89 -3.07 -17.27
C MET A 113 -4.23 -2.32 -17.16
N VAL A 114 -4.20 -0.99 -17.31
CA VAL A 114 -5.41 -0.14 -17.31
C VAL A 114 -6.17 -0.32 -18.63
N ASP A 115 -5.47 -0.35 -19.76
CA ASP A 115 -6.04 -0.39 -21.11
C ASP A 115 -6.53 -1.75 -21.54
N CYS A 116 -5.92 -2.83 -21.06
CA CYS A 116 -6.46 -4.19 -21.21
C CYS A 116 -7.69 -4.42 -20.30
N HIS A 117 -8.47 -3.34 -20.07
CA HIS A 117 -9.72 -3.19 -19.31
C HIS A 117 -9.88 -4.12 -18.12
N VAL A 118 -9.66 -3.65 -16.88
CA VAL A 118 -10.11 -4.26 -15.59
C VAL A 118 -9.69 -5.73 -15.33
N SER A 119 -9.16 -6.44 -16.33
CA SER A 119 -9.17 -7.89 -16.39
C SER A 119 -7.77 -8.44 -16.12
N VAL A 120 -6.73 -7.72 -16.58
CA VAL A 120 -5.35 -7.94 -16.10
C VAL A 120 -5.18 -7.18 -14.78
N LEU A 121 -5.73 -7.76 -13.72
CA LEU A 121 -5.37 -7.40 -12.35
C LEU A 121 -4.03 -8.03 -12.01
N CYS A 122 -3.30 -7.45 -11.06
CA CYS A 122 -2.09 -8.14 -10.59
C CYS A 122 -2.46 -9.36 -9.76
N MET A 123 -1.65 -10.41 -9.91
CA MET A 123 -1.92 -11.71 -9.28
C MET A 123 -3.30 -12.28 -9.67
N SER A 124 -3.76 -12.02 -10.89
CA SER A 124 -4.96 -12.62 -11.48
C SER A 124 -4.60 -13.66 -12.53
N TRP A 125 -5.61 -14.42 -12.94
CA TRP A 125 -5.48 -15.40 -14.01
C TRP A 125 -5.65 -14.74 -15.37
N VAL A 126 -4.82 -15.16 -16.31
CA VAL A 126 -4.91 -14.78 -17.71
C VAL A 126 -4.97 -16.06 -18.55
N GLU A 127 -5.67 -15.98 -19.66
CA GLU A 127 -5.87 -17.07 -20.60
C GLU A 127 -5.43 -16.61 -21.99
N ALA A 128 -4.65 -17.46 -22.63
CA ALA A 128 -4.23 -17.30 -24.02
C ALA A 128 -4.99 -18.36 -24.85
N PRO A 129 -6.00 -17.98 -25.66
CA PRO A 129 -6.78 -18.94 -26.43
C PRO A 129 -5.89 -19.73 -27.39
N ALA A 130 -6.17 -21.03 -27.55
CA ALA A 130 -5.34 -21.97 -28.32
C ALA A 130 -5.08 -21.56 -29.77
N THR A 131 -6.00 -20.81 -30.38
CA THR A 131 -5.89 -20.35 -31.77
C THR A 131 -5.17 -19.00 -31.93
N LYS A 132 -4.80 -18.35 -30.82
CA LYS A 132 -4.36 -16.95 -30.79
C LYS A 132 -2.92 -16.75 -30.35
N TYR A 133 -2.38 -17.65 -29.52
CA TYR A 133 -0.96 -17.59 -29.16
C TYR A 133 -0.09 -18.37 -30.14
N LYS A 134 1.19 -17.98 -30.22
CA LYS A 134 2.21 -18.74 -30.93
C LYS A 134 3.29 -19.15 -29.94
N LEU A 135 3.70 -20.42 -29.97
CA LEU A 135 4.84 -20.87 -29.17
C LEU A 135 6.14 -20.33 -29.77
N ILE A 136 7.02 -19.84 -28.91
CA ILE A 136 8.36 -19.42 -29.32
C ILE A 136 9.23 -20.68 -29.50
N PRO A 137 9.88 -20.86 -30.66
CA PRO A 137 10.80 -21.98 -30.88
C PRO A 137 11.95 -21.98 -29.87
N GLU A 138 12.46 -23.16 -29.51
CA GLU A 138 13.52 -23.32 -28.50
C GLU A 138 14.74 -22.43 -28.75
N GLN A 139 15.14 -22.29 -30.02
CA GLN A 139 16.29 -21.49 -30.46
C GLN A 139 16.11 -19.98 -30.26
N SER A 140 14.86 -19.52 -30.09
CA SER A 140 14.49 -18.11 -29.95
C SER A 140 13.95 -17.80 -28.56
N LYS A 141 13.95 -18.76 -27.63
CA LYS A 141 13.54 -18.54 -26.25
C LYS A 141 14.44 -17.52 -25.58
N GLN A 142 13.81 -16.57 -24.89
CA GLN A 142 14.49 -15.54 -24.11
C GLN A 142 14.44 -15.83 -22.61
N SER A 143 13.73 -16.88 -22.20
CA SER A 143 13.59 -17.27 -20.81
C SER A 143 13.92 -18.74 -20.55
N ASN A 144 14.22 -19.04 -19.28
CA ASN A 144 14.33 -20.41 -18.78
C ASN A 144 12.97 -21.03 -18.41
N CYS A 145 11.86 -20.41 -18.83
CA CYS A 145 10.52 -20.93 -18.54
C CYS A 145 10.24 -22.18 -19.38
N GLN A 146 9.47 -23.11 -18.82
CA GLN A 146 9.04 -24.32 -19.52
C GLN A 146 8.24 -24.01 -20.80
N ILE A 147 7.34 -23.02 -20.71
CA ILE A 147 6.48 -22.58 -21.81
C ILE A 147 6.82 -21.13 -22.13
N GLU A 148 7.14 -20.84 -23.38
CA GLU A 148 7.33 -19.49 -23.90
C GLU A 148 6.45 -19.27 -25.12
N ALA A 149 5.60 -18.25 -25.07
CA ALA A 149 4.62 -17.96 -26.12
C ALA A 149 4.49 -16.45 -26.35
N GLU A 150 4.01 -16.06 -27.52
CA GLU A 150 3.63 -14.70 -27.88
C GLU A 150 2.13 -14.62 -28.18
N ILE A 151 1.50 -13.50 -27.79
CA ILE A 151 0.10 -13.20 -28.10
C ILE A 151 -0.09 -11.68 -28.26
N CYS A 152 -0.98 -11.28 -29.15
CA CYS A 152 -1.39 -9.88 -29.25
C CYS A 152 -2.18 -9.47 -27.99
N TYR A 153 -1.96 -8.26 -27.46
CA TYR A 153 -2.69 -7.80 -26.28
C TYR A 153 -4.23 -7.79 -26.44
N LEU A 154 -4.73 -7.70 -27.68
CA LEU A 154 -6.17 -7.72 -27.98
C LEU A 154 -6.80 -9.10 -27.84
N ASP A 155 -6.01 -10.17 -27.99
CA ASP A 155 -6.48 -11.55 -27.90
C ASP A 155 -6.30 -12.16 -26.50
N LEU A 156 -5.62 -11.43 -25.58
CA LEU A 156 -5.42 -11.86 -24.21
C LEU A 156 -6.74 -11.77 -23.43
N VAL A 157 -7.20 -12.91 -22.90
CA VAL A 157 -8.37 -12.95 -22.02
C VAL A 157 -7.86 -12.88 -20.59
N ALA A 158 -8.46 -12.03 -19.76
CA ALA A 158 -8.07 -11.92 -18.38
C ALA A 158 -9.29 -12.06 -17.47
N HIS A 159 -9.12 -12.86 -16.41
CA HIS A 159 -10.23 -13.32 -15.59
C HIS A 159 -10.31 -12.51 -14.31
N LYS A 160 -11.53 -12.07 -13.97
CA LYS A 160 -11.76 -11.42 -12.67
C LYS A 160 -11.52 -12.45 -11.56
N PRO A 161 -10.90 -12.07 -10.43
CA PRO A 161 -10.56 -12.98 -9.34
C PRO A 161 -11.80 -13.31 -8.50
N ASP A 162 -12.76 -13.99 -9.11
CA ASP A 162 -14.02 -14.43 -8.51
C ASP A 162 -14.25 -15.92 -8.80
N GLY A 163 -14.97 -16.60 -7.91
CA GLY A 163 -15.25 -18.04 -8.01
C GLY A 163 -13.97 -18.88 -8.16
N GLU A 164 -13.85 -19.59 -9.29
CA GLU A 164 -12.71 -20.45 -9.59
C GLU A 164 -11.39 -19.69 -9.80
N TRP A 165 -11.47 -18.46 -10.33
CA TRP A 165 -10.34 -17.58 -10.64
C TRP A 165 -9.85 -16.79 -9.42
N ALA A 166 -10.51 -16.94 -8.27
CA ALA A 166 -10.02 -16.39 -7.00
C ALA A 166 -8.85 -17.22 -6.41
N LYS A 167 -8.69 -18.48 -6.84
CA LYS A 167 -7.65 -19.40 -6.36
C LYS A 167 -6.25 -18.87 -6.65
N MET A 168 -5.29 -19.31 -5.84
CA MET A 168 -3.88 -19.01 -6.05
C MET A 168 -3.18 -20.20 -6.71
N ALA A 169 -2.23 -19.91 -7.61
CA ALA A 169 -1.39 -20.94 -8.20
C ALA A 169 -0.51 -21.62 -7.14
N PRO A 170 -0.06 -22.87 -7.37
CA PRO A 170 0.86 -23.58 -6.48
C PRO A 170 2.29 -23.01 -6.60
N LEU A 171 2.48 -21.76 -6.17
CA LEU A 171 3.73 -21.03 -6.28
C LEU A 171 4.85 -21.73 -5.50
N ARG A 172 6.05 -21.77 -6.07
CA ARG A 172 7.26 -22.22 -5.38
C ARG A 172 7.86 -21.06 -4.59
N ILE A 173 7.86 -21.20 -3.27
CA ILE A 173 8.37 -20.19 -2.34
C ILE A 173 9.71 -20.67 -1.82
N MET A 174 10.77 -19.93 -2.10
CA MET A 174 12.12 -20.21 -1.61
C MET A 174 12.49 -19.18 -0.55
N SER A 175 12.74 -19.66 0.66
CA SER A 175 13.33 -18.89 1.74
C SER A 175 14.80 -19.25 1.87
N PHE A 176 15.68 -18.26 1.95
CA PHE A 176 17.11 -18.52 2.11
C PHE A 176 17.75 -17.53 3.09
N ASP A 177 18.90 -17.95 3.61
CA ASP A 177 19.73 -17.21 4.56
C ASP A 177 21.20 -17.59 4.33
N ILE A 178 22.13 -16.66 4.58
CA ILE A 178 23.57 -16.88 4.39
C ILE A 178 24.35 -16.64 5.69
N GLU A 179 25.45 -17.38 5.86
CA GLU A 179 26.43 -17.15 6.91
C GLU A 179 27.79 -16.79 6.34
N CYS A 180 28.45 -15.82 6.97
CA CYS A 180 29.76 -15.34 6.57
C CYS A 180 30.76 -15.45 7.74
N ALA A 181 31.98 -15.91 7.46
CA ALA A 181 33.04 -15.95 8.46
C ALA A 181 33.77 -14.60 8.53
N GLY A 182 33.31 -13.73 9.44
CA GLY A 182 33.88 -12.38 9.61
C GLY A 182 35.12 -12.32 10.50
N ARG A 183 35.90 -11.24 10.33
CA ARG A 183 36.97 -10.83 11.25
C ARG A 183 36.40 -10.29 12.56
N LYS A 184 37.08 -10.54 13.69
CA LYS A 184 36.61 -10.10 15.03
C LYS A 184 36.46 -8.58 15.09
N GLY A 185 35.27 -8.11 15.49
CA GLY A 185 34.95 -6.69 15.68
C GLY A 185 34.67 -5.90 14.39
N ILE A 186 34.70 -6.54 13.22
CA ILE A 186 34.43 -5.91 11.92
C ILE A 186 33.17 -6.54 11.34
N PHE A 187 32.23 -5.73 10.87
CA PHE A 187 31.05 -6.24 10.17
C PHE A 187 31.48 -6.89 8.84
N PRO A 188 30.90 -8.03 8.42
CA PRO A 188 31.36 -8.75 7.24
C PRO A 188 31.42 -7.86 5.98
N GLU A 189 32.56 -7.91 5.29
CA GLU A 189 32.83 -7.21 4.04
C GLU A 189 33.04 -8.23 2.92
N ALA A 190 32.25 -8.16 1.85
CA ALA A 190 32.27 -9.14 0.76
C ALA A 190 33.65 -9.34 0.09
N ASN A 191 34.52 -8.34 0.15
CA ASN A 191 35.88 -8.41 -0.41
C ASN A 191 36.87 -9.22 0.45
N HIS A 192 36.55 -9.48 1.72
CA HIS A 192 37.49 -10.09 2.67
C HIS A 192 36.91 -11.34 3.31
N ASP A 193 35.65 -11.26 3.75
CA ASP A 193 35.03 -12.27 4.57
C ASP A 193 34.24 -13.26 3.66
N PRO A 194 34.52 -14.57 3.70
CA PRO A 194 33.90 -15.56 2.82
C PRO A 194 32.47 -15.92 3.26
N VAL A 195 31.63 -16.25 2.28
CA VAL A 195 30.36 -16.95 2.53
C VAL A 195 30.70 -18.41 2.82
N ILE A 196 30.25 -18.91 3.97
CA ILE A 196 30.56 -20.25 4.45
C ILE A 196 29.37 -21.20 4.39
N GLN A 197 28.15 -20.68 4.52
CA GLN A 197 26.93 -21.49 4.41
C GLN A 197 25.81 -20.72 3.71
N ILE A 198 25.00 -21.44 2.94
CA ILE A 198 23.76 -20.92 2.35
C ILE A 198 22.67 -21.95 2.59
N ALA A 199 21.72 -21.63 3.47
CA ALA A 199 20.58 -22.50 3.75
C ALA A 199 19.39 -22.13 2.87
N ASN A 200 18.69 -23.13 2.33
CA ASN A 200 17.50 -22.91 1.52
C ASN A 200 16.37 -23.83 1.96
N VAL A 201 15.17 -23.27 2.03
CA VAL A 201 13.93 -23.97 2.31
C VAL A 201 12.94 -23.64 1.19
N VAL A 202 12.48 -24.67 0.47
CA VAL A 202 11.51 -24.49 -0.62
C VAL A 202 10.20 -25.15 -0.26
N THR A 203 9.13 -24.36 -0.28
CA THR A 203 7.77 -24.79 0.03
C THR A 203 6.88 -24.51 -1.17
N ARG A 204 5.99 -25.45 -1.49
CA ARG A 204 4.92 -25.18 -2.45
C ARG A 204 3.76 -24.56 -1.70
N TYR A 205 3.23 -23.46 -2.21
CA TYR A 205 2.09 -22.80 -1.60
C TYR A 205 0.91 -23.77 -1.41
N GLY A 206 0.33 -23.77 -0.21
CA GLY A 206 -0.74 -24.68 0.22
C GLY A 206 -0.24 -25.96 0.93
N GLU A 207 1.04 -26.30 0.81
CA GLU A 207 1.63 -27.43 1.55
C GLU A 207 2.15 -26.97 2.92
N LYS A 208 1.90 -27.77 3.97
CA LYS A 208 2.31 -27.42 5.35
C LYS A 208 3.81 -27.60 5.63
N LYS A 209 4.50 -28.35 4.78
CA LYS A 209 5.91 -28.71 4.95
C LYS A 209 6.68 -28.36 3.68
N PRO A 210 7.92 -27.86 3.81
CA PRO A 210 8.79 -27.68 2.67
C PRO A 210 9.16 -29.05 2.06
N PHE A 211 9.27 -29.09 0.74
CA PHE A 211 9.68 -30.29 0.01
C PHE A 211 11.20 -30.32 -0.27
N ILE A 212 11.89 -29.17 -0.16
CA ILE A 212 13.35 -29.08 -0.18
C ILE A 212 13.83 -28.39 1.09
N ARG A 213 14.83 -29.01 1.72
CA ARG A 213 15.67 -28.42 2.78
C ARG A 213 17.10 -28.76 2.45
N ASN A 214 17.92 -27.76 2.18
CA ASN A 214 19.33 -27.99 1.96
C ASN A 214 20.19 -26.89 2.59
N VAL A 215 21.45 -27.22 2.83
CA VAL A 215 22.46 -26.27 3.24
C VAL A 215 23.69 -26.52 2.37
N PHE A 216 24.11 -25.49 1.66
CA PHE A 216 25.40 -25.46 0.97
C PHE A 216 26.44 -25.09 2.01
N CYS A 217 27.46 -25.92 2.21
CA CYS A 217 28.48 -25.73 3.22
C CYS A 217 29.87 -25.71 2.57
N LEU A 218 30.67 -24.73 2.96
CA LEU A 218 32.11 -24.76 2.74
C LEU A 218 32.73 -25.72 3.77
N ASP A 219 33.51 -26.70 3.30
CA ASP A 219 34.09 -27.77 4.11
C ASP A 219 33.08 -28.84 4.64
N THR A 220 33.63 -29.98 5.05
CA THR A 220 32.97 -31.18 5.55
C THR A 220 32.06 -30.90 6.74
N THR A 221 30.80 -31.29 6.69
CA THR A 221 29.77 -30.96 7.69
C THR A 221 28.96 -32.20 8.05
N SER A 222 28.84 -32.51 9.34
CA SER A 222 28.07 -33.68 9.78
C SER A 222 26.62 -33.63 9.28
N SER A 223 26.07 -34.79 8.92
CA SER A 223 24.70 -34.89 8.36
C SER A 223 23.61 -34.34 9.30
N ILE A 224 22.57 -33.75 8.72
CA ILE A 224 21.38 -33.28 9.43
C ILE A 224 20.18 -34.13 8.99
N VAL A 225 19.40 -34.61 9.97
CA VAL A 225 18.21 -35.43 9.69
C VAL A 225 17.22 -34.64 8.82
N ALA A 226 16.77 -35.27 7.73
CA ALA A 226 15.79 -34.71 6.79
C ALA A 226 16.22 -33.38 6.11
N THR A 227 17.53 -33.18 5.95
CA THR A 227 18.13 -32.04 5.24
C THR A 227 19.27 -32.54 4.35
N HIS A 228 19.35 -32.04 3.12
CA HIS A 228 20.44 -32.34 2.21
C HIS A 228 21.62 -31.38 2.47
N ILE A 229 22.76 -31.92 2.92
CA ILE A 229 24.00 -31.16 3.07
C ILE A 229 24.81 -31.30 1.79
N LEU A 230 25.20 -30.17 1.20
CA LEU A 230 26.01 -30.10 -0.01
C LEU A 230 27.35 -29.47 0.36
N GLU A 231 28.41 -30.28 0.35
CA GLU A 231 29.74 -29.87 0.79
C GLU A 231 30.60 -29.43 -0.40
N PHE A 232 31.36 -28.34 -0.21
CA PHE A 232 32.26 -27.80 -1.23
C PHE A 232 33.62 -27.47 -0.63
N GLU A 233 34.69 -27.79 -1.35
CA GLU A 233 36.06 -27.42 -0.95
C GLU A 233 36.38 -25.94 -1.20
N LYS A 234 35.69 -25.33 -2.16
CA LYS A 234 35.96 -23.99 -2.68
C LYS A 234 34.68 -23.17 -2.75
N GLU A 235 34.76 -21.92 -2.31
CA GLU A 235 33.62 -20.99 -2.28
C GLU A 235 33.09 -20.71 -3.69
N GLU A 236 33.95 -20.63 -4.72
CA GLU A 236 33.52 -20.40 -6.10
C GLU A 236 32.62 -21.51 -6.62
N LYS A 237 32.91 -22.77 -6.24
CA LYS A 237 32.09 -23.93 -6.59
C LYS A 237 30.75 -23.89 -5.85
N MET A 238 30.75 -23.49 -4.58
CA MET A 238 29.54 -23.35 -3.78
C MET A 238 28.58 -22.31 -4.36
N LEU A 239 29.08 -21.10 -4.67
CA LEU A 239 28.29 -20.03 -5.26
C LEU A 239 27.74 -20.43 -6.64
N LYS A 240 28.57 -21.04 -7.48
CA LYS A 240 28.12 -21.55 -8.79
C LYS A 240 27.03 -22.62 -8.64
N SER A 241 27.22 -23.58 -7.73
CA SER A 241 26.23 -24.64 -7.49
C SER A 241 24.93 -24.09 -6.91
N TRP A 242 24.99 -23.05 -6.06
CA TRP A 242 23.79 -22.36 -5.58
C TRP A 242 23.04 -21.63 -6.70
N GLN A 243 23.75 -21.00 -7.64
CA GLN A 243 23.14 -20.40 -8.82
C GLN A 243 22.46 -21.45 -9.72
N GLU A 244 23.11 -22.60 -9.96
CA GLU A 244 22.51 -23.73 -10.68
C GLU A 244 21.28 -24.30 -9.95
N PHE A 245 21.32 -24.34 -8.61
CA PHE A 245 20.19 -24.72 -7.78
C PHE A 245 19.01 -23.74 -7.92
N MET A 246 19.26 -22.43 -7.89
CA MET A 246 18.24 -21.39 -8.10
C MET A 246 17.56 -21.55 -9.47
N LEU A 247 18.34 -21.85 -10.51
CA LEU A 247 17.83 -22.07 -11.87
C LEU A 247 17.01 -23.37 -11.99
N SER A 248 17.46 -24.46 -11.36
CA SER A 248 16.78 -25.76 -11.43
C SER A 248 15.50 -25.83 -10.60
N VAL A 249 15.49 -25.21 -9.41
CA VAL A 249 14.29 -25.10 -8.57
C VAL A 249 13.26 -24.16 -9.18
N ASP A 250 13.71 -23.12 -9.88
CA ASP A 250 12.89 -22.07 -10.48
C ASP A 250 11.80 -21.52 -9.50
N PRO A 251 12.20 -20.89 -8.39
CA PRO A 251 11.23 -20.33 -7.45
C PRO A 251 10.45 -19.16 -8.05
N ASP A 252 9.16 -19.10 -7.74
CA ASP A 252 8.27 -18.00 -8.11
C ASP A 252 8.41 -16.81 -7.16
N ILE A 253 8.63 -17.09 -5.87
CA ILE A 253 8.79 -16.10 -4.82
C ILE A 253 10.07 -16.40 -4.03
N ILE A 254 10.93 -15.40 -3.87
CA ILE A 254 12.08 -15.46 -3.00
C ILE A 254 11.79 -14.62 -1.75
N ILE A 255 11.88 -15.27 -0.60
CA ILE A 255 11.67 -14.67 0.72
C ILE A 255 12.91 -14.84 1.59
N GLY A 256 12.93 -14.14 2.71
CA GLY A 256 13.98 -14.18 3.71
C GLY A 256 13.85 -13.00 4.65
N TYR A 257 14.87 -12.75 5.47
CA TYR A 257 14.89 -11.64 6.41
C TYR A 257 16.12 -10.76 6.16
N ASN A 258 15.91 -9.54 5.64
CA ASN A 258 16.98 -8.61 5.23
C ASN A 258 17.72 -8.98 3.92
N ILE A 259 17.15 -9.87 3.10
CA ILE A 259 17.73 -10.31 1.82
C ILE A 259 17.97 -9.17 0.83
N ALA A 260 17.13 -8.12 0.86
CA ALA A 260 17.25 -7.02 -0.09
C ALA A 260 18.50 -6.17 0.17
N ASN A 261 18.83 -5.94 1.45
CA ASN A 261 19.90 -5.02 1.85
C ASN A 261 21.21 -5.71 2.17
N PHE A 262 21.17 -6.99 2.57
CA PHE A 262 22.35 -7.77 2.95
C PHE A 262 22.61 -8.94 1.99
N ASP A 263 21.77 -9.97 1.99
CA ASP A 263 22.11 -11.25 1.35
C ASP A 263 22.36 -11.14 -0.17
N PHE A 264 21.43 -10.53 -0.93
CA PHE A 264 21.63 -10.39 -2.38
C PHE A 264 22.84 -9.52 -2.73
N PRO A 265 23.00 -8.30 -2.16
CA PRO A 265 24.20 -7.51 -2.40
C PRO A 265 25.49 -8.24 -2.03
N TYR A 266 25.51 -8.92 -0.88
CA TYR A 266 26.69 -9.61 -0.39
C TYR A 266 27.10 -10.74 -1.33
N LEU A 267 26.15 -11.58 -1.75
CA LEU A 267 26.41 -12.67 -2.70
C LEU A 267 26.92 -12.16 -4.06
N LEU A 268 26.31 -11.10 -4.60
CA LEU A 268 26.72 -10.51 -5.88
C LEU A 268 28.12 -9.88 -5.80
N ASP A 269 28.40 -9.11 -4.75
CA ASP A 269 29.71 -8.49 -4.56
C ASP A 269 30.80 -9.53 -4.27
N ARG A 270 30.48 -10.59 -3.51
CA ARG A 270 31.41 -11.69 -3.23
C ARG A 270 31.75 -12.48 -4.49
N ALA A 271 30.74 -12.85 -5.28
CA ALA A 271 30.94 -13.54 -6.56
C ALA A 271 31.78 -12.70 -7.53
N LYS A 272 31.57 -11.38 -7.56
CA LYS A 272 32.37 -10.45 -8.36
C LYS A 272 33.83 -10.40 -7.88
N HIS A 273 34.06 -10.36 -6.56
CA HIS A 273 35.40 -10.37 -5.98
C HIS A 273 36.17 -11.65 -6.34
N LEU A 274 35.51 -12.81 -6.22
CA LEU A 274 36.06 -14.12 -6.54
C LEU A 274 36.11 -14.41 -8.05
N LYS A 275 35.59 -13.51 -8.89
CA LYS A 275 35.51 -13.66 -10.36
C LYS A 275 34.76 -14.93 -10.78
N VAL A 276 33.66 -15.25 -10.08
CA VAL A 276 32.77 -16.36 -10.43
C VAL A 276 31.94 -15.95 -11.64
N ASN A 277 32.42 -16.31 -12.83
CA ASN A 277 31.78 -15.95 -14.09
C ASN A 277 30.35 -16.50 -14.15
N GLY A 278 29.39 -15.60 -14.39
CA GLY A 278 28.00 -15.94 -14.67
C GLY A 278 27.11 -16.11 -13.44
N PHE A 279 27.63 -15.86 -12.23
CA PHE A 279 26.83 -15.95 -11.01
C PHE A 279 25.64 -14.98 -11.02
N GLU A 280 25.77 -13.82 -11.67
CA GLU A 280 24.73 -12.80 -11.76
C GLU A 280 23.49 -13.21 -12.61
N TYR A 281 23.56 -14.31 -13.36
CA TYR A 281 22.46 -14.79 -14.22
C TYR A 281 21.62 -15.86 -13.53
N TRP A 282 20.80 -15.46 -12.56
CA TRP A 282 19.88 -16.33 -11.80
C TRP A 282 18.39 -15.94 -11.94
N SER A 283 18.11 -14.87 -12.70
CA SER A 283 16.76 -14.47 -13.08
C SER A 283 16.16 -15.42 -14.13
N ARG A 284 14.87 -15.27 -14.44
CA ARG A 284 14.24 -16.05 -15.52
C ARG A 284 14.62 -15.58 -16.93
N ILE A 285 15.33 -14.46 -17.05
CA ILE A 285 15.83 -13.87 -18.31
C ILE A 285 17.36 -14.04 -18.34
N PRO A 286 17.91 -15.05 -19.04
CA PRO A 286 19.34 -15.36 -19.00
C PRO A 286 20.24 -14.28 -19.61
N SER A 287 19.70 -13.42 -20.48
CA SER A 287 20.44 -12.34 -21.12
C SER A 287 20.66 -11.12 -20.22
N GLU A 288 19.92 -11.01 -19.11
CA GLU A 288 20.00 -9.86 -18.21
C GLU A 288 20.70 -10.21 -16.89
N PRO A 289 21.85 -9.60 -16.59
CA PRO A 289 22.53 -9.81 -15.32
C PRO A 289 21.77 -9.16 -14.16
N SER A 290 21.77 -9.81 -13.01
CA SER A 290 21.23 -9.25 -11.77
C SER A 290 22.22 -8.25 -11.18
N ARG A 291 21.76 -7.04 -10.90
CA ARG A 291 22.55 -5.91 -10.38
C ARG A 291 21.81 -5.26 -9.22
N VAL A 292 22.60 -4.82 -8.25
CA VAL A 292 22.12 -4.03 -7.13
C VAL A 292 22.03 -2.57 -7.56
N ARG A 293 20.90 -1.94 -7.26
CA ARG A 293 20.68 -0.51 -7.40
C ARG A 293 20.32 0.09 -6.06
N GLU A 294 21.00 1.17 -5.69
CA GLU A 294 20.62 1.96 -4.54
C GLU A 294 19.35 2.76 -4.84
N THR A 295 18.41 2.70 -3.91
CA THR A 295 17.13 3.37 -3.97
C THR A 295 16.87 4.05 -2.64
N ASN A 296 16.23 5.21 -2.69
CA ASN A 296 15.81 5.92 -1.49
C ASN A 296 14.28 5.95 -1.47
N PHE A 297 13.70 5.54 -0.35
CA PHE A 297 12.28 5.68 -0.08
C PHE A 297 12.07 6.66 1.08
N SER A 298 11.40 7.77 0.79
CA SER A 298 11.07 8.79 1.78
C SER A 298 9.57 9.03 1.85
N SER A 299 9.01 8.93 3.05
CA SER A 299 7.63 9.33 3.34
C SER A 299 7.48 9.74 4.80
N LYS A 300 6.52 10.62 5.11
CA LYS A 300 6.22 11.00 6.51
C LYS A 300 5.76 9.83 7.38
N GLN A 301 5.15 8.80 6.79
CA GLN A 301 4.59 7.65 7.53
C GLN A 301 5.65 6.58 7.86
N ILE A 302 6.57 6.31 6.93
CA ILE A 302 7.56 5.22 7.06
C ILE A 302 8.95 5.76 7.44
N GLY A 303 9.16 7.06 7.27
CA GLY A 303 10.46 7.73 7.41
C GLY A 303 11.24 7.75 6.10
N ASN A 304 12.51 8.16 6.19
CA ASN A 304 13.48 8.07 5.12
C ASN A 304 14.30 6.80 5.29
N ARG A 305 14.39 5.97 4.24
CA ARG A 305 15.14 4.72 4.25
C ARG A 305 15.85 4.53 2.93
N ASP A 306 17.15 4.27 3.02
CA ASP A 306 17.93 3.77 1.89
C ASP A 306 17.73 2.26 1.81
N THR A 307 17.35 1.80 0.63
CA THR A 307 17.12 0.39 0.31
C THR A 307 17.90 -0.01 -0.93
N LYS A 308 18.34 -1.25 -0.97
CA LYS A 308 18.94 -1.83 -2.17
C LYS A 308 17.88 -2.63 -2.92
N GLU A 309 17.73 -2.36 -4.21
CA GLU A 309 16.85 -3.10 -5.11
C GLU A 309 17.72 -3.97 -6.03
N THR A 310 17.43 -5.27 -6.08
CA THR A 310 18.10 -6.22 -6.99
C THR A 310 17.10 -6.68 -8.02
N ASN A 311 17.42 -6.62 -9.32
CA ASN A 311 16.51 -7.12 -10.35
C ASN A 311 16.45 -8.66 -10.29
N THR A 312 15.26 -9.18 -10.03
CA THR A 312 14.95 -10.61 -9.97
C THR A 312 13.94 -10.98 -11.06
N ASN A 313 14.18 -10.52 -12.29
CA ASN A 313 13.24 -10.58 -13.41
C ASN A 313 12.53 -11.94 -13.51
N GLY A 314 11.20 -11.93 -13.44
CA GLY A 314 10.34 -13.11 -13.49
C GLY A 314 10.12 -13.84 -12.15
N ARG A 315 10.77 -13.39 -11.07
CA ARG A 315 10.60 -13.88 -9.69
C ARG A 315 10.10 -12.73 -8.80
N LEU A 316 9.20 -13.02 -7.88
CA LEU A 316 8.77 -12.04 -6.88
C LEU A 316 9.76 -12.04 -5.72
N GLN A 317 9.98 -10.87 -5.12
CA GLN A 317 10.80 -10.72 -3.93
C GLN A 317 9.92 -10.22 -2.79
N LEU A 318 9.96 -10.93 -1.66
CA LEU A 318 9.21 -10.57 -0.45
C LEU A 318 10.15 -10.66 0.75
N ASP A 319 10.82 -9.55 1.06
CA ASP A 319 11.66 -9.42 2.25
C ASP A 319 10.79 -9.16 3.49
N LEU A 320 10.79 -10.10 4.43
CA LEU A 320 9.95 -10.05 5.63
C LEU A 320 10.34 -8.90 6.55
N LEU A 321 11.61 -8.46 6.55
CA LEU A 321 12.01 -7.30 7.33
C LEU A 321 11.29 -6.03 6.83
N GLN A 322 11.29 -5.81 5.51
CA GLN A 322 10.63 -4.64 4.93
C GLN A 322 9.12 -4.66 5.17
N LEU A 323 8.50 -5.84 5.02
CA LEU A 323 7.08 -6.03 5.27
C LEU A 323 6.73 -5.71 6.73
N ILE A 324 7.46 -6.28 7.68
CA ILE A 324 7.17 -6.10 9.11
C ILE A 324 7.43 -4.66 9.54
N GLN A 325 8.47 -4.02 9.03
CA GLN A 325 8.72 -2.60 9.32
C GLN A 325 7.65 -1.66 8.73
N ARG A 326 6.93 -2.10 7.69
CA ARG A 326 5.88 -1.35 7.03
C ARG A 326 4.53 -1.53 7.73
N ASP A 327 4.19 -2.77 8.08
CA ASP A 327 2.86 -3.13 8.58
C ASP A 327 2.78 -3.16 10.12
N HIS A 328 3.93 -3.28 10.80
CA HIS A 328 3.99 -3.37 12.26
C HIS A 328 4.92 -2.33 12.91
N HIS A 329 4.48 -1.77 14.03
CA HIS A 329 5.21 -0.79 14.81
C HIS A 329 5.83 -1.43 16.06
N LEU A 330 6.94 -2.17 15.86
CA LEU A 330 7.66 -2.86 16.91
C LEU A 330 8.79 -2.00 17.48
N ARG A 331 9.29 -2.36 18.68
CA ARG A 331 10.44 -1.71 19.32
C ARG A 331 11.76 -2.17 18.70
N SER A 332 11.86 -3.45 18.40
CA SER A 332 13.00 -4.07 17.72
C SER A 332 12.49 -4.84 16.51
N TYR A 333 13.25 -4.76 15.42
CA TYR A 333 12.99 -5.46 14.17
C TYR A 333 14.06 -6.53 13.90
N THR A 334 14.77 -7.00 14.93
CA THR A 334 15.63 -8.18 14.76
C THR A 334 14.77 -9.44 14.58
N LEU A 335 15.25 -10.40 13.78
CA LEU A 335 14.51 -11.64 13.53
C LEU A 335 14.12 -12.35 14.84
N ASN A 336 15.02 -12.38 15.82
CA ASN A 336 14.75 -12.97 17.15
C ASN A 336 13.58 -12.26 17.87
N SER A 337 13.59 -10.92 17.90
CA SER A 337 12.52 -10.15 18.57
C SER A 337 11.16 -10.36 17.91
N VAL A 338 11.16 -10.40 16.58
CA VAL A 338 9.96 -10.60 15.77
C VAL A 338 9.40 -12.02 15.94
N CYS A 339 10.27 -13.04 15.94
CA CYS A 339 9.87 -14.42 16.18
C CYS A 339 9.33 -14.60 17.61
N ALA A 340 9.97 -14.00 18.61
CA ALA A 340 9.48 -14.03 19.98
C ALA A 340 8.09 -13.38 20.09
N HIS A 341 7.86 -12.28 19.37
CA HIS A 341 6.58 -11.57 19.39
C HIS A 341 5.44 -12.33 18.68
N PHE A 342 5.68 -12.89 17.49
CA PHE A 342 4.62 -13.50 16.67
C PHE A 342 4.52 -15.03 16.78
N LEU A 343 5.64 -15.71 16.98
CA LEU A 343 5.72 -17.18 17.07
C LEU A 343 5.80 -17.66 18.52
N GLY A 344 6.18 -16.80 19.47
CA GLY A 344 6.41 -17.20 20.86
C GLY A 344 7.67 -18.06 21.05
N GLU A 345 8.56 -18.06 20.07
CA GLU A 345 9.81 -18.84 20.07
C GLU A 345 11.01 -17.90 20.09
N GLN A 346 12.00 -18.23 20.91
CA GLN A 346 13.29 -17.56 20.89
C GLN A 346 14.25 -18.32 19.97
N LYS A 347 15.06 -17.56 19.24
CA LYS A 347 16.16 -18.08 18.45
C LYS A 347 17.28 -18.55 19.39
N GLU A 348 18.00 -19.60 19.00
CA GLU A 348 19.24 -19.97 19.70
C GLU A 348 20.29 -18.94 19.29
N ASP A 349 20.84 -18.18 20.24
CA ASP A 349 21.72 -17.05 19.93
C ASP A 349 23.15 -17.53 19.68
N VAL A 350 23.56 -17.59 18.42
CA VAL A 350 24.98 -17.74 18.05
C VAL A 350 25.52 -16.35 17.82
N HIS A 351 26.34 -15.88 18.77
CA HIS A 351 26.95 -14.57 18.65
C HIS A 351 27.87 -14.53 17.43
N HIS A 352 27.85 -13.44 16.65
CA HIS A 352 28.60 -13.31 15.40
C HIS A 352 30.11 -13.60 15.53
N THR A 353 30.69 -13.32 16.70
CA THR A 353 32.11 -13.62 16.98
C THR A 353 32.42 -15.11 17.06
N MET A 354 31.43 -15.94 17.33
CA MET A 354 31.56 -17.41 17.43
C MET A 354 31.40 -18.10 16.08
N ILE A 355 30.84 -17.45 15.07
CA ILE A 355 30.59 -18.05 13.75
C ILE A 355 31.90 -18.57 13.13
N THR A 356 32.94 -17.72 13.11
CA THR A 356 34.26 -18.06 12.58
C THR A 356 34.94 -19.17 13.40
N GLU A 357 34.74 -19.18 14.72
CA GLU A 357 35.31 -20.23 15.60
C GLU A 357 34.60 -21.58 15.41
N LEU A 358 33.27 -21.58 15.25
CA LEU A 358 32.48 -22.77 14.95
C LEU A 358 32.80 -23.33 13.57
N PHE A 359 33.06 -22.47 12.59
CA PHE A 359 33.42 -22.87 11.24
C PHE A 359 34.79 -23.57 11.18
N ASN A 360 35.80 -23.00 11.84
CA ASN A 360 37.17 -23.53 11.91
C ASN A 360 37.33 -24.74 12.86
N GLY A 361 36.26 -25.15 13.53
CA GLY A 361 36.25 -26.26 14.47
C GLY A 361 36.18 -27.63 13.81
N THR A 362 35.15 -28.40 14.16
CA THR A 362 34.91 -29.77 13.69
C THR A 362 33.72 -29.82 12.72
N PRO A 363 33.55 -30.93 11.98
CA PRO A 363 32.33 -31.15 11.19
C PRO A 363 31.04 -31.03 12.02
N GLU A 364 31.09 -31.32 13.32
CA GLU A 364 29.95 -31.20 14.23
C GLU A 364 29.66 -29.75 14.62
N SER A 365 30.69 -28.90 14.79
CA SER A 365 30.47 -27.47 15.03
C SER A 365 29.94 -26.77 13.78
N ARG A 366 30.38 -27.17 12.58
CA ARG A 366 29.78 -26.73 11.31
C ARG A 366 28.34 -27.21 11.15
N ARG A 367 28.01 -28.42 11.61
CA ARG A 367 26.63 -28.92 11.66
C ARG A 367 25.74 -28.07 12.57
N ARG A 368 26.25 -27.64 13.73
CA ARG A 368 25.53 -26.70 14.60
C ARG A 368 25.25 -25.38 13.89
N LEU A 369 26.23 -24.84 13.16
CA LEU A 369 26.05 -23.64 12.36
C LEU A 369 25.03 -23.85 11.21
N ALA A 370 25.08 -25.01 10.54
CA ALA A 370 24.15 -25.34 9.47
C ALA A 370 22.71 -25.48 9.99
N LEU A 371 22.51 -26.02 11.21
CA LEU A 371 21.20 -26.03 11.88
C LEU A 371 20.71 -24.63 12.20
N TYR A 372 21.60 -23.75 12.65
CA TYR A 372 21.31 -22.35 12.93
C TYR A 372 20.87 -21.61 11.67
N CYS A 373 21.66 -21.67 10.59
CA CYS A 373 21.34 -21.05 9.30
C CYS A 373 20.06 -21.65 8.70
N LEU A 374 19.83 -22.97 8.80
CA LEU A 374 18.59 -23.59 8.35
C LEU A 374 17.36 -23.11 9.15
N LYS A 375 17.50 -22.89 10.45
CA LYS A 375 16.43 -22.31 11.28
C LYS A 375 16.15 -20.89 10.83
N ASP A 376 17.17 -20.07 10.56
CA ASP A 376 17.01 -18.71 10.05
C ASP A 376 16.39 -18.65 8.66
N ALA A 377 16.74 -19.58 7.77
CA ALA A 377 16.05 -19.71 6.49
C ALA A 377 14.59 -20.16 6.66
N TYR A 378 14.23 -20.91 7.70
CA TYR A 378 12.86 -21.41 7.89
C TYR A 378 11.93 -20.43 8.63
N LEU A 379 12.45 -19.59 9.53
CA LEU A 379 11.65 -18.64 10.29
C LEU A 379 10.86 -17.64 9.42
N PRO A 380 11.41 -17.05 8.34
CA PRO A 380 10.68 -16.16 7.42
C PRO A 380 9.48 -16.84 6.77
N GLN A 381 9.61 -18.11 6.37
CA GLN A 381 8.48 -18.90 5.86
C GLN A 381 7.37 -19.00 6.92
N ARG A 382 7.72 -19.36 8.17
CA ARG A 382 6.74 -19.46 9.25
C ARG A 382 6.08 -18.13 9.59
N LEU A 383 6.85 -17.03 9.58
CA LEU A 383 6.33 -15.68 9.80
C LEU A 383 5.36 -15.27 8.70
N MET A 384 5.71 -15.53 7.43
CA MET A 384 4.85 -15.28 6.28
C MET A 384 3.51 -16.03 6.41
N ASP A 385 3.56 -17.32 6.76
CA ASP A 385 2.37 -18.16 6.92
C ASP A 385 1.51 -17.70 8.11
N LYS A 386 2.14 -17.36 9.26
CA LYS A 386 1.45 -16.92 10.47
C LYS A 386 0.73 -15.58 10.30
N LEU A 387 1.32 -14.67 9.53
CA LEU A 387 0.78 -13.34 9.25
C LEU A 387 -0.09 -13.30 7.98
N SER A 388 -0.16 -14.41 7.24
CA SER A 388 -0.85 -14.53 5.93
C SER A 388 -0.44 -13.41 4.97
N CYS A 389 0.87 -13.11 4.94
CA CYS A 389 1.41 -11.98 4.21
C CYS A 389 1.11 -12.06 2.71
N LEU A 390 1.27 -13.25 2.14
CA LEU A 390 1.12 -13.48 0.70
C LEU A 390 -0.33 -13.29 0.25
N GLU A 391 -1.28 -13.78 1.04
CA GLU A 391 -2.71 -13.63 0.83
C GLU A 391 -3.12 -12.15 0.92
N ASN A 392 -2.69 -11.47 1.99
CA ASN A 392 -3.01 -10.07 2.23
C ASN A 392 -2.49 -9.16 1.11
N TYR A 393 -1.26 -9.39 0.64
CA TYR A 393 -0.65 -8.59 -0.42
C TYR A 393 -1.20 -8.95 -1.81
N THR A 394 -1.55 -10.22 -2.04
CA THR A 394 -2.25 -10.65 -3.26
C THR A 394 -3.59 -9.96 -3.39
N GLU A 395 -4.39 -9.95 -2.32
CA GLU A 395 -5.68 -9.25 -2.31
C GLU A 395 -5.52 -7.73 -2.43
N MET A 396 -4.49 -7.15 -1.80
CA MET A 396 -4.16 -5.74 -1.99
C MET A 396 -3.83 -5.42 -3.46
N ALA A 397 -3.01 -6.24 -4.12
CA ALA A 397 -2.64 -6.06 -5.53
C ALA A 397 -3.85 -6.21 -6.46
N ARG A 398 -4.75 -7.16 -6.17
CA ARG A 398 -6.01 -7.38 -6.91
C ARG A 398 -6.97 -6.20 -6.76
N VAL A 399 -7.16 -5.70 -5.54
CA VAL A 399 -8.07 -4.57 -5.24
C VAL A 399 -7.57 -3.27 -5.86
N THR A 400 -6.28 -2.95 -5.72
CA THR A 400 -5.74 -1.67 -6.20
C THR A 400 -5.27 -1.72 -7.66
N GLY A 401 -5.12 -2.91 -8.22
CA GLY A 401 -4.69 -3.13 -9.59
C GLY A 401 -3.26 -2.66 -9.87
N VAL A 402 -2.33 -2.90 -8.94
CA VAL A 402 -0.89 -2.58 -9.08
C VAL A 402 0.00 -3.83 -8.95
N PRO A 403 1.18 -3.85 -9.60
CA PRO A 403 2.18 -4.92 -9.44
C PRO A 403 2.48 -5.28 -7.99
N PHE A 404 2.65 -6.57 -7.71
CA PHE A 404 2.91 -7.08 -6.36
C PHE A 404 4.12 -6.38 -5.71
N ASN A 405 5.26 -6.29 -6.42
CA ASN A 405 6.46 -5.64 -5.91
C ASN A 405 6.27 -4.13 -5.65
N PHE A 406 5.30 -3.46 -6.31
CA PHE A 406 4.99 -2.04 -6.00
C PHE A 406 4.36 -1.88 -4.62
N LEU A 407 3.77 -2.93 -4.05
CA LEU A 407 3.25 -2.87 -2.70
C LEU A 407 4.36 -2.71 -1.66
N LEU A 408 5.56 -3.21 -1.94
CA LEU A 408 6.74 -3.07 -1.09
C LEU A 408 7.53 -1.80 -1.44
N SER A 409 7.86 -1.62 -2.72
CA SER A 409 8.77 -0.55 -3.17
C SER A 409 8.12 0.83 -3.32
N ARG A 410 6.78 0.92 -3.33
CA ARG A 410 6.04 2.18 -3.53
C ARG A 410 5.06 2.49 -2.38
N GLY A 411 4.74 3.77 -2.26
CA GLY A 411 3.79 4.30 -1.27
C GLY A 411 2.32 4.12 -1.67
N GLN A 412 1.41 4.71 -0.89
CA GLN A 412 -0.03 4.57 -1.12
C GLN A 412 -0.54 5.30 -2.38
N GLN A 413 0.16 6.36 -2.82
CA GLN A 413 -0.29 7.18 -3.97
C GLN A 413 -0.47 6.35 -5.25
N ILE A 414 0.46 5.43 -5.56
CA ILE A 414 0.38 4.65 -6.82
C ILE A 414 -0.85 3.74 -6.88
N LYS A 415 -1.27 3.22 -5.72
CA LYS A 415 -2.44 2.34 -5.57
C LYS A 415 -3.73 3.05 -5.92
N PHE A 416 -3.87 4.28 -5.43
CA PHE A 416 -5.04 5.10 -5.74
C PHE A 416 -4.99 5.62 -7.17
N ILE A 417 -3.82 6.07 -7.65
CA ILE A 417 -3.65 6.51 -9.03
C ILE A 417 -4.06 5.41 -10.01
N SER A 418 -3.68 4.14 -9.80
CA SER A 418 -4.13 3.04 -10.64
C SER A 418 -5.67 2.95 -10.73
N GLN A 419 -6.36 3.00 -9.58
CA GLN A 419 -7.83 2.98 -9.52
C GLN A 419 -8.46 4.20 -10.21
N LEU A 420 -7.88 5.39 -10.01
CA LEU A 420 -8.33 6.63 -10.63
C LEU A 420 -8.24 6.53 -12.16
N PHE A 421 -7.13 6.04 -12.70
CA PHE A 421 -6.95 5.87 -14.14
C PHE A 421 -7.91 4.84 -14.74
N ARG A 422 -8.18 3.72 -14.04
CA ARG A 422 -9.17 2.71 -14.48
C ARG A 422 -10.57 3.32 -14.61
N LYS A 423 -11.02 4.05 -13.59
CA LYS A 423 -12.33 4.72 -13.60
C LYS A 423 -12.40 5.91 -14.54
N ALA A 424 -11.32 6.66 -14.69
CA ALA A 424 -11.24 7.73 -15.67
C ALA A 424 -11.39 7.20 -17.11
N LEU A 425 -10.78 6.04 -17.42
CA LEU A 425 -10.90 5.42 -18.74
C LEU A 425 -12.34 5.02 -19.07
N GLU A 426 -13.09 4.45 -18.12
CA GLU A 426 -14.52 4.09 -18.28
C GLU A 426 -15.39 5.30 -18.67
N GLN A 427 -15.07 6.49 -18.14
CA GLN A 427 -15.80 7.74 -18.41
C GLN A 427 -15.15 8.61 -19.50
N LYS A 428 -14.13 8.13 -20.22
CA LYS A 428 -13.36 8.88 -21.23
C LYS A 428 -12.74 10.19 -20.69
N LEU A 429 -12.35 10.17 -19.41
CA LEU A 429 -11.66 11.26 -18.74
C LEU A 429 -10.14 11.12 -18.92
N VAL A 430 -9.46 12.25 -19.05
CA VAL A 430 -7.99 12.34 -19.10
C VAL A 430 -7.45 13.11 -17.89
N ILE A 431 -6.31 12.66 -17.36
CA ILE A 431 -5.75 13.19 -16.11
C ILE A 431 -4.59 14.14 -16.44
N PRO A 432 -4.65 15.43 -16.04
CA PRO A 432 -3.59 16.39 -16.35
C PRO A 432 -2.29 16.03 -15.64
N ASN A 433 -1.17 16.27 -16.31
CA ASN A 433 0.16 16.19 -15.72
C ASN A 433 0.48 17.51 -14.99
N LEU A 434 -0.02 17.66 -13.77
CA LEU A 434 0.27 18.83 -12.94
C LEU A 434 1.71 18.76 -12.42
N LYS A 435 2.45 19.87 -12.53
CA LYS A 435 3.78 19.97 -11.90
C LYS A 435 3.60 20.03 -10.39
N SER A 436 4.32 19.16 -9.68
CA SER A 436 4.36 19.20 -8.22
C SER A 436 4.99 20.52 -7.78
N GLN A 437 4.17 21.40 -7.22
CA GLN A 437 4.66 22.59 -6.53
C GLN A 437 4.94 22.15 -5.09
N GLN A 438 6.21 22.20 -4.69
CA GLN A 438 6.55 22.10 -3.27
C GLN A 438 6.00 23.36 -2.60
N SER A 439 4.85 23.20 -1.94
CA SER A 439 4.32 24.21 -1.03
C SER A 439 4.43 23.65 0.38
N ASP A 440 5.05 24.43 1.25
CA ASP A 440 5.12 24.19 2.69
C ASP A 440 3.87 24.68 3.42
N GLU A 441 2.94 25.34 2.73
CA GLU A 441 1.68 25.79 3.31
C GLU A 441 0.81 24.57 3.69
N GLN A 442 0.61 24.41 4.99
CA GLN A 442 -0.30 23.42 5.54
C GLN A 442 -1.71 24.00 5.58
N TYR A 443 -2.68 23.29 5.02
CA TYR A 443 -4.09 23.66 5.15
C TYR A 443 -4.63 23.27 6.54
N GLU A 444 -5.71 23.91 6.95
CA GLU A 444 -6.32 23.68 8.26
C GLU A 444 -6.85 22.24 8.38
N GLY A 445 -6.28 21.49 9.33
CA GLY A 445 -6.58 20.08 9.60
C GLY A 445 -7.82 19.85 10.47
N ALA A 446 -7.90 18.69 11.12
CA ALA A 446 -9.01 18.36 12.01
C ALA A 446 -9.03 19.20 13.29
N THR A 447 -10.22 19.37 13.88
CA THR A 447 -10.38 19.94 15.23
C THR A 447 -10.27 18.86 16.29
N VAL A 448 -9.64 19.20 17.41
CA VAL A 448 -9.64 18.41 18.64
C VAL A 448 -10.35 19.24 19.71
N ILE A 449 -11.47 18.72 20.21
CA ILE A 449 -12.23 19.37 21.28
C ILE A 449 -11.35 19.46 22.53
N GLU A 450 -11.40 20.59 23.24
CA GLU A 450 -10.63 20.75 24.47
C GLU A 450 -11.04 19.70 25.50
N PRO A 451 -10.09 18.89 26.02
CA PRO A 451 -10.40 17.86 26.98
C PRO A 451 -10.76 18.47 28.33
N THR A 452 -11.88 18.05 28.91
CA THR A 452 -12.14 18.24 30.34
C THR A 452 -11.27 17.23 31.09
N ARG A 453 -10.06 17.64 31.46
CA ARG A 453 -9.06 16.74 32.08
C ARG A 453 -9.54 16.24 33.43
N GLY A 454 -9.23 14.99 33.74
CA GLY A 454 -9.56 14.40 35.03
C GLY A 454 -9.63 12.88 35.00
N TYR A 455 -9.86 12.34 36.19
CA TYR A 455 -10.21 10.95 36.40
C TYR A 455 -11.73 10.83 36.52
N TYR A 456 -12.32 9.96 35.70
CA TYR A 456 -13.74 9.72 35.63
C TYR A 456 -14.02 8.29 36.12
N ASP A 457 -14.59 8.18 37.32
CA ASP A 457 -15.14 6.92 37.85
C ASP A 457 -16.61 6.73 37.45
N VAL A 458 -16.97 7.21 36.28
CA VAL A 458 -18.27 7.00 35.65
C VAL A 458 -18.08 6.52 34.22
N PRO A 459 -18.96 5.66 33.69
CA PRO A 459 -18.97 5.24 32.30
C PRO A 459 -18.94 6.41 31.30
N ILE A 460 -17.95 6.41 30.40
CA ILE A 460 -17.83 7.37 29.29
C ILE A 460 -18.08 6.65 27.96
N ALA A 461 -19.18 6.97 27.30
CA ALA A 461 -19.52 6.38 26.00
C ALA A 461 -18.71 7.07 24.88
N THR A 462 -18.12 6.27 23.98
CA THR A 462 -17.42 6.78 22.80
C THR A 462 -18.24 6.53 21.55
N LEU A 463 -18.54 7.60 20.82
CA LEU A 463 -19.24 7.56 19.54
C LEU A 463 -18.25 7.98 18.44
N ASP A 464 -18.17 7.22 17.35
CA ASP A 464 -17.19 7.43 16.28
C ASP A 464 -17.84 7.41 14.89
N PHE A 465 -17.38 8.28 13.98
CA PHE A 465 -17.89 8.33 12.61
C PHE A 465 -17.29 7.21 11.76
N ALA A 466 -18.15 6.35 11.21
CA ALA A 466 -17.70 5.25 10.37
C ALA A 466 -17.10 5.76 9.05
N SER A 467 -15.76 5.77 8.96
CA SER A 467 -15.02 6.26 7.78
C SER A 467 -15.38 7.73 7.44
N LEU A 468 -15.15 8.64 8.40
CA LEU A 468 -15.53 10.06 8.32
C LEU A 468 -15.22 10.72 6.96
N TYR A 469 -13.94 10.85 6.59
CA TYR A 469 -13.55 11.58 5.39
C TYR A 469 -14.07 10.95 4.09
N PRO A 470 -13.97 9.62 3.87
CA PRO A 470 -14.67 8.97 2.76
C PRO A 470 -16.16 9.30 2.70
N SER A 471 -16.85 9.28 3.84
CA SER A 471 -18.30 9.54 3.91
C SER A 471 -18.64 11.00 3.58
N ILE A 472 -17.82 11.97 4.02
CA ILE A 472 -17.97 13.39 3.68
C ILE A 472 -17.82 13.61 2.16
N ILE A 473 -16.78 13.03 1.56
CA ILE A 473 -16.52 13.12 0.13
C ILE A 473 -17.71 12.58 -0.68
N GLN A 474 -18.30 11.47 -0.23
CA GLN A 474 -19.49 10.88 -0.86
C GLN A 474 -20.75 11.72 -0.64
N ALA A 475 -21.05 12.12 0.59
CA ALA A 475 -22.27 12.83 0.95
C ALA A 475 -22.38 14.19 0.22
N HIS A 476 -21.26 14.88 0.06
CA HIS A 476 -21.19 16.20 -0.55
C HIS A 476 -20.64 16.20 -1.98
N ASN A 477 -20.48 15.03 -2.61
CA ASN A 477 -20.05 14.86 -4.00
C ASN A 477 -18.72 15.57 -4.34
N LEU A 478 -17.77 15.56 -3.40
CA LEU A 478 -16.48 16.25 -3.54
C LEU A 478 -15.57 15.49 -4.51
N CYS A 479 -15.20 16.10 -5.64
CA CYS A 479 -14.37 15.45 -6.66
C CYS A 479 -13.69 16.48 -7.55
N TYR A 480 -12.57 16.08 -8.18
CA TYR A 480 -11.90 16.86 -9.23
C TYR A 480 -12.88 17.26 -10.35
N THR A 481 -13.75 16.31 -10.75
CA THR A 481 -14.73 16.47 -11.84
C THR A 481 -15.95 17.31 -11.48
N THR A 482 -16.12 17.64 -10.20
CA THR A 482 -17.29 18.39 -9.70
C THR A 482 -16.92 19.78 -9.18
N LEU A 483 -15.63 20.10 -9.08
CA LEU A 483 -15.13 21.40 -8.67
C LEU A 483 -15.54 22.50 -9.66
N LEU A 484 -16.01 23.63 -9.13
CA LEU A 484 -16.50 24.77 -9.90
C LEU A 484 -15.74 26.06 -9.59
N ASP A 485 -15.62 26.89 -10.62
CA ASP A 485 -15.24 28.30 -10.50
C ASP A 485 -16.47 29.21 -10.68
N LYS A 486 -16.42 30.43 -10.12
CA LYS A 486 -17.53 31.42 -10.23
C LYS A 486 -17.94 31.69 -11.69
N LYS A 487 -16.96 31.75 -12.60
CA LYS A 487 -17.20 31.97 -14.03
C LYS A 487 -18.03 30.85 -14.68
N MET A 488 -17.83 29.60 -14.24
CA MET A 488 -18.56 28.44 -14.78
C MET A 488 -20.02 28.46 -14.32
N ILE A 489 -20.28 28.91 -13.09
CA ILE A 489 -21.63 29.04 -12.54
C ILE A 489 -22.44 30.03 -13.39
N GLU A 490 -21.87 31.19 -13.71
CA GLU A 490 -22.50 32.19 -14.57
C GLU A 490 -22.71 31.67 -16.00
N GLN A 491 -21.70 31.00 -16.56
CA GLN A 491 -21.75 30.45 -17.91
C GLN A 491 -22.82 29.37 -18.08
N PHE A 492 -22.95 28.47 -17.11
CA PHE A 492 -23.91 27.36 -17.14
C PHE A 492 -25.25 27.69 -16.46
N LYS A 493 -25.39 28.90 -15.89
CA LYS A 493 -26.58 29.36 -15.18
C LYS A 493 -27.02 28.39 -14.07
N LEU A 494 -26.07 27.92 -13.27
CA LEU A 494 -26.31 26.95 -12.20
C LEU A 494 -27.00 27.60 -11.00
N VAL A 495 -27.97 26.89 -10.40
CA VAL A 495 -28.71 27.37 -9.22
C VAL A 495 -28.07 26.84 -7.94
N LYS A 496 -27.87 27.73 -6.96
CA LYS A 496 -27.32 27.37 -5.65
C LYS A 496 -28.27 26.44 -4.90
N ASP A 497 -27.70 25.46 -4.19
CA ASP A 497 -28.38 24.45 -3.38
C ASP A 497 -29.23 23.43 -4.16
N GLU A 498 -29.42 23.62 -5.47
CA GLU A 498 -29.95 22.61 -6.40
C GLU A 498 -28.86 21.98 -7.27
N ASP A 499 -28.12 22.81 -8.01
CA ASP A 499 -27.14 22.37 -9.01
C ASP A 499 -25.71 22.40 -8.46
N TYR A 500 -25.43 23.23 -7.46
CA TYR A 500 -24.15 23.28 -6.76
C TYR A 500 -24.29 23.62 -5.28
N ILE A 501 -23.31 23.21 -4.49
CA ILE A 501 -23.16 23.54 -3.07
C ILE A 501 -21.94 24.42 -2.85
N VAL A 502 -21.96 25.20 -1.77
CA VAL A 502 -20.80 25.95 -1.27
C VAL A 502 -20.34 25.26 0.02
N THR A 503 -19.07 24.90 0.10
CA THR A 503 -18.49 24.27 1.28
C THR A 503 -18.26 25.32 2.38
N PRO A 504 -18.07 24.92 3.66
CA PRO A 504 -17.76 25.88 4.71
C PRO A 504 -16.40 26.58 4.49
N ASN A 505 -15.55 26.05 3.60
CA ASN A 505 -14.30 26.67 3.16
C ASN A 505 -14.50 27.70 2.01
N GLY A 506 -15.72 27.81 1.46
CA GLY A 506 -16.06 28.71 0.34
C GLY A 506 -15.84 28.12 -1.05
N ASP A 507 -15.38 26.87 -1.15
CA ASP A 507 -15.24 26.15 -2.43
C ASP A 507 -16.61 25.71 -2.96
N MET A 508 -16.74 25.58 -4.28
CA MET A 508 -18.01 25.26 -4.92
C MET A 508 -17.93 23.93 -5.67
N PHE A 509 -18.94 23.08 -5.49
CA PHE A 509 -19.01 21.77 -6.14
C PHE A 509 -20.41 21.52 -6.70
N VAL A 510 -20.51 20.92 -7.90
CA VAL A 510 -21.81 20.51 -8.44
C VAL A 510 -22.43 19.38 -7.63
N THR A 511 -23.76 19.36 -7.55
CA THR A 511 -24.53 18.27 -6.94
C THR A 511 -24.55 17.03 -7.84
N THR A 512 -25.00 15.91 -7.27
CA THR A 512 -25.18 14.65 -8.01
C THR A 512 -26.20 14.74 -9.14
N LYS A 513 -27.09 15.74 -9.11
CA LYS A 513 -28.04 16.08 -10.20
C LYS A 513 -27.31 16.37 -11.51
N GLN A 514 -26.20 17.09 -11.45
CA GLN A 514 -25.41 17.50 -12.61
C GLN A 514 -24.37 16.46 -12.99
N ARG A 515 -23.64 15.92 -11.99
CA ARG A 515 -22.63 14.88 -12.20
C ARG A 515 -22.32 14.14 -10.91
N LYS A 516 -22.32 12.81 -10.95
CA LYS A 516 -21.77 11.99 -9.87
C LYS A 516 -20.24 11.97 -9.96
N GLY A 517 -19.56 12.52 -8.95
CA GLY A 517 -18.11 12.64 -8.92
C GLY A 517 -17.38 11.29 -8.96
N LEU A 518 -16.24 11.25 -9.67
CA LEU A 518 -15.41 10.04 -9.81
C LEU A 518 -14.92 9.51 -8.46
N LEU A 519 -14.50 10.39 -7.55
CA LEU A 519 -14.04 10.00 -6.20
C LEU A 519 -15.16 9.35 -5.39
N ALA A 520 -16.37 9.90 -5.46
CA ALA A 520 -17.53 9.34 -4.75
C ALA A 520 -17.87 7.93 -5.25
N GLN A 521 -17.80 7.70 -6.58
CA GLN A 521 -18.00 6.37 -7.18
C GLN A 521 -16.93 5.37 -6.74
N ILE A 522 -15.64 5.75 -6.77
CA ILE A 522 -14.54 4.89 -6.31
C ILE A 522 -14.74 4.51 -4.84
N LEU A 523 -15.07 5.49 -3.98
CA LEU A 523 -15.31 5.24 -2.56
C LEU A 523 -16.53 4.35 -2.32
N GLU A 524 -17.58 4.49 -3.13
CA GLU A 524 -18.79 3.67 -3.01
C GLU A 524 -18.50 2.20 -3.33
N GLU A 525 -17.73 1.94 -4.39
CA GLU A 525 -17.28 0.60 -4.75
C GLU A 525 -16.38 0.00 -3.66
N LEU A 526 -15.39 0.76 -3.18
CA LEU A 526 -14.46 0.31 -2.15
C LEU A 526 -15.16 -0.01 -0.82
N LEU A 527 -16.05 0.86 -0.36
CA LEU A 527 -16.78 0.67 0.89
C LEU A 527 -17.82 -0.44 0.79
N THR A 528 -18.51 -0.57 -0.36
CA THR A 528 -19.45 -1.67 -0.61
C THR A 528 -18.73 -3.01 -0.63
N ALA A 529 -17.62 -3.11 -1.36
CA ALA A 529 -16.79 -4.30 -1.38
C ALA A 529 -16.24 -4.64 0.02
N ARG A 530 -15.88 -3.62 0.82
CA ARG A 530 -15.40 -3.83 2.19
C ARG A 530 -16.51 -4.38 3.09
N LYS A 531 -17.73 -3.85 2.95
CA LYS A 531 -18.89 -4.32 3.72
C LYS A 531 -19.23 -5.77 3.37
N GLN A 532 -19.15 -6.13 2.08
CA GLN A 532 -19.31 -7.51 1.62
C GLN A 532 -18.21 -8.42 2.20
N ALA A 533 -16.94 -8.03 2.08
CA ALA A 533 -15.82 -8.82 2.63
C ALA A 533 -15.95 -9.04 4.15
N LYS A 534 -16.38 -8.02 4.93
CA LYS A 534 -16.65 -8.19 6.37
C LYS A 534 -17.81 -9.14 6.66
N ARG A 535 -18.86 -9.13 5.83
CA ARG A 535 -20.01 -10.05 5.98
C ARG A 535 -19.64 -11.49 5.67
N GLU A 536 -18.84 -11.70 4.63
CA GLU A 536 -18.30 -13.01 4.26
C GLU A 536 -17.35 -13.51 5.35
N LEU A 537 -16.45 -12.64 5.84
CA LEU A 537 -15.51 -12.97 6.92
C LEU A 537 -16.22 -13.45 8.20
N ALA A 538 -17.37 -12.85 8.54
CA ALA A 538 -18.16 -13.23 9.71
C ALA A 538 -18.82 -14.61 9.58
N LYS A 539 -19.12 -15.06 8.35
CA LYS A 539 -19.76 -16.36 8.08
C LYS A 539 -18.75 -17.47 7.83
N GLU A 540 -17.58 -17.12 7.33
CA GLU A 540 -16.55 -18.09 6.96
C GLU A 540 -16.07 -18.86 8.19
N THR A 541 -15.69 -20.12 8.00
CA THR A 541 -15.14 -20.99 9.04
C THR A 541 -13.73 -21.43 8.70
N ASP A 542 -13.43 -21.57 7.40
CA ASP A 542 -12.13 -21.99 6.91
C ASP A 542 -11.05 -20.93 7.25
N PRO A 543 -9.98 -21.31 7.98
CA PRO A 543 -8.93 -20.38 8.39
C PRO A 543 -8.25 -19.66 7.23
N PHE A 544 -8.06 -20.35 6.10
CA PHE A 544 -7.42 -19.79 4.91
C PHE A 544 -8.30 -18.71 4.28
N ARG A 545 -9.56 -19.02 3.99
CA ARG A 545 -10.51 -18.05 3.46
C ARG A 545 -10.76 -16.88 4.41
N LYS A 546 -10.76 -17.11 5.73
CA LYS A 546 -10.79 -16.02 6.71
C LYS A 546 -9.61 -15.06 6.56
N ALA A 547 -8.39 -15.60 6.41
CA ALA A 547 -7.21 -14.77 6.21
C ALA A 547 -7.31 -13.93 4.93
N VAL A 548 -7.70 -14.55 3.81
CA VAL A 548 -7.93 -13.87 2.51
C VAL A 548 -8.97 -12.75 2.65
N LEU A 549 -10.13 -13.04 3.27
CA LEU A 549 -11.21 -12.08 3.46
C LEU A 549 -10.79 -10.93 4.40
N ASN A 550 -9.99 -11.22 5.42
CA ASN A 550 -9.43 -10.20 6.30
C ASN A 550 -8.41 -9.32 5.56
N GLY A 551 -7.52 -9.91 4.76
CA GLY A 551 -6.60 -9.17 3.89
C GLY A 551 -7.34 -8.23 2.95
N ARG A 552 -8.39 -8.75 2.30
CA ARG A 552 -9.26 -7.98 1.40
C ARG A 552 -9.93 -6.80 2.11
N GLN A 553 -10.53 -6.98 3.29
CA GLN A 553 -11.19 -5.87 3.99
C GLN A 553 -10.19 -4.79 4.46
N LEU A 554 -8.98 -5.19 4.89
CA LEU A 554 -7.90 -4.26 5.26
C LEU A 554 -7.42 -3.46 4.05
N ALA A 555 -7.20 -4.13 2.91
CA ALA A 555 -6.80 -3.49 1.66
C ALA A 555 -7.82 -2.44 1.19
N LEU A 556 -9.11 -2.77 1.26
CA LEU A 556 -10.19 -1.85 0.91
C LEU A 556 -10.25 -0.66 1.88
N LYS A 557 -10.05 -0.88 3.20
CA LYS A 557 -9.98 0.19 4.20
C LYS A 557 -8.83 1.16 3.91
N ILE A 558 -7.62 0.63 3.69
CA ILE A 558 -6.42 1.42 3.42
C ILE A 558 -6.60 2.24 2.13
N SER A 559 -7.17 1.62 1.09
CA SER A 559 -7.43 2.29 -0.19
C SER A 559 -8.45 3.42 -0.04
N ALA A 560 -9.55 3.21 0.68
CA ALA A 560 -10.57 4.22 0.93
C ALA A 560 -10.01 5.43 1.72
N ASN A 561 -9.21 5.18 2.76
CA ASN A 561 -8.59 6.25 3.54
C ASN A 561 -7.52 7.02 2.76
N SER A 562 -6.88 6.37 1.79
CA SER A 562 -5.84 6.98 0.95
C SER A 562 -6.40 7.98 -0.07
N VAL A 563 -7.71 7.92 -0.40
CA VAL A 563 -8.36 8.84 -1.36
C VAL A 563 -8.19 10.29 -0.92
N TYR A 564 -8.58 10.60 0.32
CA TYR A 564 -8.40 11.92 0.92
C TYR A 564 -6.91 12.30 1.02
N GLY A 565 -6.06 11.35 1.41
CA GLY A 565 -4.63 11.57 1.54
C GLY A 565 -3.97 12.04 0.24
N LEU A 566 -4.46 11.58 -0.93
CA LEU A 566 -3.93 12.04 -2.21
C LEU A 566 -4.34 13.49 -2.51
N THR A 567 -5.61 13.85 -2.29
CA THR A 567 -6.10 15.20 -2.62
C THR A 567 -5.35 16.27 -1.81
N GLY A 568 -4.98 15.97 -0.56
CA GLY A 568 -4.21 16.85 0.30
C GLY A 568 -2.68 16.78 0.15
N ALA A 569 -2.13 15.87 -0.67
CA ALA A 569 -0.69 15.70 -0.82
C ALA A 569 -0.11 16.68 -1.87
N THR A 570 0.41 17.82 -1.42
CA THR A 570 1.10 18.82 -2.27
C THR A 570 2.29 18.21 -3.03
N THR A 571 3.05 17.34 -2.36
CA THR A 571 4.09 16.49 -2.96
C THR A 571 3.48 15.24 -3.59
N GLY A 572 2.76 15.42 -4.69
CA GLY A 572 2.05 14.36 -5.41
C GLY A 572 1.74 14.70 -6.86
N LYS A 573 1.13 13.73 -7.57
CA LYS A 573 0.79 13.86 -9.01
C LYS A 573 -0.50 14.63 -9.29
N LEU A 574 -1.40 14.76 -8.32
CA LEU A 574 -2.71 15.39 -8.52
C LEU A 574 -3.24 16.04 -7.22
N PRO A 575 -2.52 17.02 -6.64
CA PRO A 575 -3.01 17.75 -5.48
C PRO A 575 -4.28 18.53 -5.82
N CYS A 576 -5.25 18.54 -4.91
CA CYS A 576 -6.41 19.44 -4.94
C CYS A 576 -6.77 19.80 -3.51
N LEU A 577 -6.18 20.90 -3.04
CA LEU A 577 -6.33 21.38 -1.68
C LEU A 577 -7.78 21.75 -1.36
N GLN A 578 -8.54 22.25 -2.35
CA GLN A 578 -9.95 22.59 -2.21
C GLN A 578 -10.80 21.41 -1.70
N ILE A 579 -10.53 20.20 -2.21
CA ILE A 579 -11.22 18.99 -1.74
C ILE A 579 -10.78 18.63 -0.33
N ALA A 580 -9.48 18.70 -0.05
CA ALA A 580 -8.92 18.35 1.25
C ALA A 580 -9.40 19.30 2.36
N SER A 581 -9.31 20.62 2.15
CA SER A 581 -9.76 21.65 3.08
C SER A 581 -11.27 21.63 3.28
N SER A 582 -12.05 21.43 2.20
CA SER A 582 -13.50 21.27 2.31
C SER A 582 -13.87 20.04 3.15
N THR A 583 -13.14 18.93 2.97
CA THR A 583 -13.38 17.70 3.73
C THR A 583 -13.08 17.88 5.22
N THR A 584 -11.95 18.51 5.56
CA THR A 584 -11.62 18.78 6.98
C THR A 584 -12.60 19.78 7.59
N SER A 585 -12.99 20.81 6.86
CA SER A 585 -13.92 21.83 7.33
C SER A 585 -15.32 21.25 7.62
N PHE A 586 -15.84 20.38 6.76
CA PHE A 586 -17.05 19.61 7.07
C PHE A 586 -16.88 18.73 8.31
N GLY A 587 -15.72 18.08 8.47
CA GLY A 587 -15.41 17.29 9.67
C GLY A 587 -15.48 18.14 10.95
N ARG A 588 -14.93 19.36 10.94
CA ARG A 588 -15.00 20.31 12.07
C ARG A 588 -16.44 20.72 12.37
N GLN A 589 -17.24 21.02 11.36
CA GLN A 589 -18.66 21.37 11.55
C GLN A 589 -19.47 20.19 12.11
N MET A 590 -19.18 18.97 11.64
CA MET A 590 -19.88 17.77 12.07
C MET A 590 -19.61 17.41 13.53
N ILE A 591 -18.38 17.56 14.01
CA ILE A 591 -18.05 17.25 15.41
C ILE A 591 -18.69 18.25 16.37
N GLU A 592 -18.70 19.55 16.03
CA GLU A 592 -19.37 20.57 16.86
C GLU A 592 -20.89 20.36 16.88
N LYS A 593 -21.50 20.12 15.71
CA LYS A 593 -22.93 19.79 15.62
C LYS A 593 -23.29 18.53 16.41
N THR A 594 -22.41 17.52 16.40
CA THR A 594 -22.60 16.29 17.18
C THR A 594 -22.60 16.59 18.68
N LYS A 595 -21.67 17.41 19.15
CA LYS A 595 -21.62 17.85 20.53
C LYS A 595 -22.89 18.60 20.93
N GLU A 596 -23.29 19.60 20.15
CA GLU A 596 -24.50 20.39 20.41
C GLU A 596 -25.76 19.52 20.48
N GLU A 597 -25.94 18.59 19.53
CA GLU A 597 -27.11 17.72 19.48
C GLU A 597 -27.17 16.73 20.65
N VAL A 598 -26.02 16.23 21.11
CA VAL A 598 -25.95 15.34 22.29
C VAL A 598 -26.30 16.10 23.56
N GLU A 599 -25.68 17.24 23.81
CA GLU A 599 -25.90 18.04 25.03
C GLU A 599 -27.32 18.64 25.06
N LYS A 600 -27.89 18.97 23.89
CA LYS A 600 -29.25 19.49 23.77
C LYS A 600 -30.33 18.43 23.97
N LYS A 601 -30.11 17.18 23.52
CA LYS A 601 -31.11 16.11 23.66
C LYS A 601 -31.07 15.48 25.04
N TYR A 602 -29.88 15.10 25.52
CA TYR A 602 -29.71 14.31 26.73
C TYR A 602 -29.47 15.22 27.94
N ASN A 603 -30.54 15.88 28.39
CA ASN A 603 -30.51 16.76 29.57
C ASN A 603 -31.73 16.55 30.46
N ILE A 604 -31.66 17.08 31.69
CA ILE A 604 -32.71 16.94 32.70
C ILE A 604 -34.04 17.55 32.21
N ALA A 605 -33.98 18.65 31.46
CA ALA A 605 -35.17 19.31 30.92
C ALA A 605 -35.96 18.41 29.95
N ASN A 606 -35.30 17.51 29.23
CA ASN A 606 -35.93 16.53 28.34
C ASN A 606 -36.28 15.21 29.03
N GLY A 607 -36.19 15.14 30.36
CA GLY A 607 -36.59 13.96 31.15
C GLY A 607 -35.51 12.90 31.34
N TYR A 608 -34.23 13.21 31.05
CA TYR A 608 -33.11 12.32 31.37
C TYR A 608 -32.63 12.52 32.82
N SER A 609 -31.91 11.53 33.35
CA SER A 609 -31.46 11.54 34.74
C SER A 609 -30.41 12.61 35.04
N HIS A 610 -29.57 12.95 34.07
CA HIS A 610 -28.47 13.90 34.20
C HIS A 610 -28.28 14.68 32.90
N ASP A 611 -27.54 15.79 32.99
CA ASP A 611 -27.08 16.52 31.81
C ASP A 611 -25.84 15.83 31.21
N ALA A 612 -25.99 15.35 29.99
CA ALA A 612 -24.90 14.77 29.24
C ALA A 612 -23.90 15.86 28.85
N GLN A 613 -22.62 15.52 28.93
CA GLN A 613 -21.52 16.43 28.61
C GLN A 613 -20.53 15.75 27.69
N VAL A 614 -20.13 16.42 26.61
CA VAL A 614 -19.01 15.94 25.77
C VAL A 614 -17.69 16.38 26.40
N ILE A 615 -16.99 15.43 27.02
CA ILE A 615 -15.77 15.73 27.79
C ILE A 615 -14.51 15.74 26.91
N TYR A 616 -14.55 15.13 25.73
CA TYR A 616 -13.46 15.10 24.78
C TYR A 616 -13.94 14.71 23.38
N GLY A 617 -13.16 15.06 22.36
CA GLY A 617 -13.35 14.58 21.00
C GLY A 617 -12.08 14.74 20.18
N ASP A 618 -11.77 13.75 19.35
CA ASP A 618 -10.61 13.75 18.46
C ASP A 618 -11.08 13.42 17.05
N THR A 619 -11.10 14.42 16.18
CA THR A 619 -11.35 14.33 14.73
C THR A 619 -12.70 13.74 14.32
N ASP A 620 -12.90 12.45 14.55
CA ASP A 620 -14.04 11.62 14.16
C ASP A 620 -14.81 11.03 15.35
N SER A 621 -14.27 11.16 16.57
CA SER A 621 -14.87 10.58 17.77
C SER A 621 -15.25 11.63 18.82
N VAL A 622 -16.34 11.39 19.53
CA VAL A 622 -16.79 12.16 20.70
C VAL A 622 -16.95 11.25 21.91
N MET A 623 -16.52 11.74 23.07
CA MET A 623 -16.60 11.04 24.35
C MET A 623 -17.63 11.72 25.24
N VAL A 624 -18.71 11.02 25.50
CA VAL A 624 -19.91 11.54 26.16
C VAL A 624 -20.00 10.98 27.58
N LYS A 625 -20.10 11.88 28.56
CA LYS A 625 -20.44 11.57 29.94
C LYS A 625 -21.95 11.73 30.11
N PHE A 626 -22.70 10.63 30.15
CA PHE A 626 -24.15 10.66 30.40
C PHE A 626 -24.51 10.82 31.89
N GLY A 627 -23.56 10.66 32.81
CA GLY A 627 -23.77 10.84 34.26
C GLY A 627 -24.23 9.59 35.02
N THR A 628 -24.81 8.59 34.33
CA THR A 628 -25.13 7.30 34.94
C THR A 628 -23.87 6.56 35.40
N LYS A 629 -23.98 5.82 36.51
CA LYS A 629 -22.94 4.89 37.01
C LYS A 629 -23.11 3.48 36.45
N ASP A 630 -24.27 3.17 35.87
CA ASP A 630 -24.54 1.86 35.29
C ASP A 630 -23.93 1.76 33.89
N LEU A 631 -23.12 0.72 33.68
CA LEU A 631 -22.46 0.46 32.42
C LEU A 631 -23.47 0.07 31.32
N ALA A 632 -24.50 -0.71 31.67
CA ALA A 632 -25.50 -1.17 30.71
C ALA A 632 -26.36 0.00 30.20
N GLU A 633 -26.80 0.86 31.11
CA GLU A 633 -27.50 2.10 30.76
C GLU A 633 -26.63 3.02 29.88
N ALA A 634 -25.35 3.21 30.21
CA ALA A 634 -24.44 4.04 29.42
C ALA A 634 -24.25 3.50 27.98
N MET A 635 -24.14 2.18 27.81
CA MET A 635 -24.06 1.55 26.49
C MET A 635 -25.36 1.77 25.68
N LYS A 636 -26.51 1.60 26.32
CA LYS A 636 -27.82 1.81 25.69
C LYS A 636 -28.02 3.28 25.25
N LEU A 637 -27.71 4.23 26.13
CA LEU A 637 -27.75 5.66 25.81
C LEU A 637 -26.76 6.03 24.70
N GLY A 638 -25.57 5.43 24.70
CA GLY A 638 -24.58 5.59 23.64
C GLY A 638 -25.10 5.14 22.27
N GLU A 639 -25.74 3.97 22.21
CA GLU A 639 -26.34 3.46 20.97
C GLU A 639 -27.53 4.31 20.50
N GLU A 640 -28.38 4.77 21.43
CA GLU A 640 -29.48 5.70 21.11
C GLU A 640 -28.94 7.03 20.57
N ALA A 641 -27.91 7.60 21.22
CA ALA A 641 -27.26 8.84 20.80
C ALA A 641 -26.62 8.71 19.42
N ALA A 642 -25.90 7.62 19.15
CA ALA A 642 -25.33 7.35 17.83
C ALA A 642 -26.40 7.34 16.73
N ASN A 643 -27.51 6.65 16.96
CA ASN A 643 -28.62 6.55 15.99
C ASN A 643 -29.35 7.89 15.81
N TYR A 644 -29.61 8.61 16.91
CA TYR A 644 -30.24 9.93 16.86
C TYR A 644 -29.38 10.93 16.09
N VAL A 645 -28.10 11.05 16.43
CA VAL A 645 -27.18 11.98 15.78
C VAL A 645 -26.99 11.62 14.31
N SER A 646 -26.89 10.32 13.98
CA SER A 646 -26.82 9.86 12.59
C SER A 646 -28.01 10.34 11.74
N SER A 647 -29.21 10.45 12.32
CA SER A 647 -30.40 10.94 11.60
C SER A 647 -30.32 12.43 11.21
N LYS A 648 -29.42 13.21 11.83
CA LYS A 648 -29.22 14.64 11.57
C LYS A 648 -28.23 14.93 10.43
N PHE A 649 -27.61 13.89 9.89
CA PHE A 649 -26.62 14.00 8.81
C PHE A 649 -27.13 13.37 7.51
N VAL A 650 -26.55 13.81 6.40
CA VAL A 650 -26.87 13.28 5.07
C VAL A 650 -26.23 11.90 4.92
N LYS A 651 -27.00 10.91 4.44
CA LYS A 651 -26.46 9.58 4.11
C LYS A 651 -25.32 9.71 3.09
N PRO A 652 -24.19 8.96 3.20
CA PRO A 652 -23.97 7.78 4.03
C PRO A 652 -23.32 8.06 5.39
N ILE A 653 -23.23 9.32 5.85
CA ILE A 653 -22.63 9.66 7.13
C ILE A 653 -23.37 8.94 8.26
N LYS A 654 -22.62 8.21 9.08
CA LYS A 654 -23.14 7.45 10.21
C LYS A 654 -22.19 7.54 11.39
N LEU A 655 -22.75 7.87 12.55
CA LEU A 655 -22.09 7.76 13.84
C LEU A 655 -22.42 6.39 14.45
N GLU A 656 -21.41 5.71 14.98
CA GLU A 656 -21.55 4.39 15.59
C GLU A 656 -21.09 4.45 17.06
N PHE A 657 -21.83 3.76 17.92
CA PHE A 657 -21.35 3.48 19.27
C PHE A 657 -20.20 2.46 19.17
N GLU A 658 -19.02 2.80 19.68
CA GLU A 658 -17.85 1.93 19.59
C GLU A 658 -17.64 1.14 20.89
N LYS A 659 -17.70 1.83 22.03
CA LYS A 659 -17.27 1.33 23.34
C LYS A 659 -17.66 2.26 24.48
N VAL A 660 -17.49 1.77 25.70
CA VAL A 660 -17.48 2.58 26.93
C VAL A 660 -16.13 2.47 27.64
N TYR A 661 -15.64 3.57 28.18
CA TYR A 661 -14.54 3.56 29.15
C TYR A 661 -15.07 3.60 30.58
N PHE A 662 -14.62 2.67 31.42
CA PHE A 662 -14.97 2.67 32.84
C PHE A 662 -13.96 1.89 33.71
N PRO A 663 -13.12 2.54 34.53
CA PRO A 663 -12.93 3.99 34.65
C PRO A 663 -12.17 4.60 33.46
N TYR A 664 -12.14 5.93 33.39
CA TYR A 664 -11.48 6.70 32.32
C TYR A 664 -10.58 7.81 32.87
N LEU A 665 -9.32 7.85 32.41
CA LEU A 665 -8.31 8.84 32.79
C LEU A 665 -7.95 9.68 31.57
N LEU A 666 -8.38 10.95 31.56
CA LEU A 666 -8.09 11.90 30.50
C LEU A 666 -7.04 12.91 30.95
N ILE A 667 -5.81 12.75 30.45
CA ILE A 667 -4.66 13.56 30.86
C ILE A 667 -4.57 14.82 29.99
N ASN A 668 -4.60 14.66 28.67
CA ASN A 668 -4.48 15.77 27.72
C ASN A 668 -5.02 15.37 26.34
N LYS A 669 -4.97 16.30 25.37
CA LYS A 669 -5.26 16.00 23.96
C LYS A 669 -4.39 14.83 23.50
N LYS A 670 -5.04 13.81 22.93
CA LYS A 670 -4.42 12.57 22.45
C LYS A 670 -3.65 11.77 23.51
N ARG A 671 -3.89 12.04 24.81
CA ARG A 671 -3.24 11.36 25.94
C ARG A 671 -4.28 10.93 26.98
N TYR A 672 -4.66 9.67 26.96
CA TYR A 672 -5.66 9.11 27.88
C TYR A 672 -5.52 7.60 28.05
N ALA A 673 -6.06 7.08 29.14
CA ALA A 673 -6.14 5.66 29.45
C ALA A 673 -7.54 5.30 29.97
N GLY A 674 -7.99 4.07 29.77
CA GLY A 674 -9.23 3.58 30.37
C GLY A 674 -9.43 2.10 30.14
N LEU A 675 -10.28 1.48 30.94
CA LEU A 675 -10.71 0.11 30.67
C LEU A 675 -11.73 0.12 29.54
N TYR A 676 -11.47 -0.67 28.51
CA TYR A 676 -12.23 -0.74 27.27
C TYR A 676 -13.34 -1.78 27.42
N TRP A 677 -14.60 -1.35 27.33
CA TRP A 677 -15.76 -2.23 27.44
C TRP A 677 -16.59 -2.22 26.15
N THR A 678 -16.77 -3.39 25.54
CA THR A 678 -17.77 -3.64 24.49
C THR A 678 -18.97 -4.44 24.96
N LYS A 679 -18.82 -5.11 26.10
CA LYS A 679 -19.86 -5.88 26.79
C LYS A 679 -19.89 -5.51 28.27
N THR A 680 -20.96 -5.85 28.96
CA THR A 680 -21.18 -5.43 30.35
C THR A 680 -20.50 -6.35 31.36
N GLU A 681 -20.17 -7.59 31.01
CA GLU A 681 -19.69 -8.59 31.96
C GLU A 681 -18.19 -8.47 32.28
N LYS A 682 -17.37 -8.13 31.27
CA LYS A 682 -15.91 -8.06 31.42
C LYS A 682 -15.31 -7.04 30.47
N TYR A 683 -14.34 -6.27 30.95
CA TYR A 683 -13.53 -5.39 30.11
C TYR A 683 -12.67 -6.21 29.13
N ASP A 684 -12.49 -5.70 27.93
CA ASP A 684 -11.71 -6.36 26.88
C ASP A 684 -10.21 -6.18 27.11
N LYS A 685 -9.79 -4.95 27.43
CA LYS A 685 -8.39 -4.57 27.67
C LYS A 685 -8.30 -3.20 28.35
N MET A 686 -7.11 -2.88 28.87
CA MET A 686 -6.74 -1.52 29.20
C MET A 686 -6.26 -0.82 27.92
N ASP A 687 -6.94 0.23 27.48
CA ASP A 687 -6.54 1.02 26.31
C ASP A 687 -5.74 2.24 26.77
N THR A 688 -4.60 2.48 26.14
CA THR A 688 -3.73 3.62 26.41
C THR A 688 -3.39 4.32 25.10
N LYS A 689 -3.71 5.60 24.98
CA LYS A 689 -3.47 6.42 23.78
C LYS A 689 -2.48 7.51 24.10
N GLY A 690 -1.39 7.58 23.34
CA GLY A 690 -0.37 8.64 23.43
C GLY A 690 0.41 8.73 24.74
N ILE A 691 0.13 7.85 25.69
CA ILE A 691 0.88 7.69 26.94
C ILE A 691 2.20 6.95 26.65
N GLU A 692 3.18 7.17 27.52
CA GLU A 692 4.53 6.64 27.44
C GLU A 692 4.60 5.11 27.29
N THR A 693 3.57 4.37 27.75
CA THR A 693 3.44 2.90 27.60
C THR A 693 3.44 2.42 26.15
N VAL A 694 2.86 3.18 25.22
CA VAL A 694 2.78 2.82 23.80
C VAL A 694 3.84 3.52 22.95
N ARG A 695 4.62 4.41 23.56
CA ARG A 695 5.67 5.20 22.91
C ARG A 695 7.01 4.49 22.94
N ARG A 696 7.66 4.37 21.77
CA ARG A 696 8.87 3.56 21.59
C ARG A 696 10.18 4.32 21.84
N ASP A 697 10.10 5.63 22.03
CA ASP A 697 11.22 6.53 22.32
C ASP A 697 11.65 6.51 23.81
N ASN A 698 10.94 5.77 24.67
CA ASN A 698 11.24 5.66 26.10
C ASN A 698 11.93 4.33 26.45
N CYS A 699 12.66 4.30 27.58
CA CYS A 699 13.22 3.05 28.11
C CYS A 699 12.11 2.09 28.58
N LEU A 700 12.41 0.79 28.65
CA LEU A 700 11.44 -0.23 29.08
C LEU A 700 10.96 0.01 30.51
N LEU A 701 11.84 0.51 31.39
CA LEU A 701 11.50 0.79 32.79
C LEU A 701 10.29 1.73 32.90
N VAL A 702 10.30 2.84 32.17
CA VAL A 702 9.19 3.82 32.18
C VAL A 702 7.88 3.18 31.71
N GLN A 703 7.93 2.35 30.66
CA GLN A 703 6.75 1.64 30.16
C GLN A 703 6.19 0.68 31.22
N THR A 704 7.04 -0.19 31.77
CA THR A 704 6.64 -1.18 32.77
C THR A 704 6.08 -0.54 34.03
N VAL A 705 6.71 0.54 34.51
CA VAL A 705 6.25 1.27 35.69
C VAL A 705 4.89 1.91 35.43
N ILE A 706 4.72 2.66 34.33
CA ILE A 706 3.44 3.33 34.03
C ILE A 706 2.33 2.30 33.76
N GLU A 707 2.64 1.20 33.08
CA GLU A 707 1.67 0.12 32.85
C GLU A 707 1.21 -0.50 34.17
N LYS A 708 2.14 -0.77 35.10
CA LYS A 708 1.82 -1.30 36.43
C LYS A 708 0.99 -0.31 37.24
N VAL A 709 1.37 0.97 37.26
CA VAL A 709 0.63 2.03 37.95
C VAL A 709 -0.79 2.17 37.39
N LEU A 710 -0.94 2.22 36.06
CA LEU A 710 -2.26 2.28 35.42
C LEU A 710 -3.10 1.04 35.74
N ARG A 711 -2.50 -0.15 35.77
CA ARG A 711 -3.18 -1.38 36.17
C ARG A 711 -3.70 -1.28 37.61
N MET A 712 -2.85 -0.86 38.54
CA MET A 712 -3.23 -0.73 39.96
C MET A 712 -4.32 0.31 40.16
N ILE A 713 -4.26 1.44 39.45
CA ILE A 713 -5.27 2.51 39.55
C ILE A 713 -6.59 2.13 38.88
N LEU A 714 -6.55 1.60 37.64
CA LEU A 714 -7.76 1.40 36.83
C LEU A 714 -8.45 0.05 37.09
N ILE A 715 -7.67 -1.01 37.38
CA ILE A 715 -8.18 -2.37 37.61
C ILE A 715 -8.32 -2.62 39.10
N ASP A 716 -7.21 -2.52 39.83
CA ASP A 716 -7.19 -2.91 41.25
C ASP A 716 -7.80 -1.82 42.16
N ARG A 717 -7.97 -0.60 41.63
CA ARG A 717 -8.44 0.60 42.33
C ARG A 717 -7.63 0.91 43.60
N ASP A 718 -6.35 0.56 43.59
CA ASP A 718 -5.42 0.76 44.70
C ASP A 718 -4.41 1.87 44.35
N VAL A 719 -4.77 3.09 44.72
CA VAL A 719 -3.92 4.28 44.50
C VAL A 719 -2.73 4.29 45.45
N GLN A 720 -2.90 3.76 46.66
CA GLN A 720 -1.84 3.76 47.67
C GLN A 720 -0.75 2.75 47.31
N GLY A 721 -1.13 1.52 46.94
CA GLY A 721 -0.18 0.52 46.46
C GLY A 721 0.49 0.91 45.14
N ALA A 722 -0.13 1.77 44.32
CA ALA A 722 0.53 2.33 43.14
C ALA A 722 1.57 3.42 43.47
N GLN A 723 1.41 4.08 44.63
CA GLN A 723 2.31 5.11 45.12
C GLN A 723 3.53 4.52 45.85
N GLU A 724 3.32 3.43 46.60
CA GLU A 724 4.36 2.60 47.23
C GLU A 724 5.20 1.83 46.20
#